data_AF-A0A352VZX8-F1
#
_entry.id   AF-A0A352VZX8-F1
#
_cell.length_a   1.000
_cell.length_b   1.000
_cell.length_c   1.000
_cell.angle_alpha   90.00
_cell.angle_beta   90.00
_cell.angle_gamma   90.00
#
_symmetry.space_group_name_H-M   'P 1'
#
loop_
_entity.id
_entity.type
_entity.pdbx_description
1 polymer ?
#
loop_
_entity_poly.entity_id
_entity_poly.type
_entity_poly.pdbx_seq_one_letter_code
_entity_poly.pdbx_strand_id
1 'polypeptide(L)'
;MPAGYLRKKDYDDERYILYGKGLDDSADIFINDKLIFSGGKWSTEYSIDISEELKYGGENTLVYKINNKTEFGGIRNYAAIIEKGSIAGKSETADNHINLIFWENFIHGYSGLNVWTTSDHNRIIHPAVPQAKADISSVMNIAGPRPRIRGEIGMLYPYEDYKGLLWANAEHECFNKYMNYYCGALFNQIPLDLLSCRQIIAKEHCKYSMVIIPYARLVRKGVLEALVDYVKNGGKIILTPESLLYDDYLYTQKTLPLELLITGRSEKIDENILYYKNGQGCVYQIQNNLTLPETHALLKKISGRENIGRQITLEAETNAEFPYIETQLIGNQDAFIVYMMNWGSMPQKIILKTAPAFIKDKTISYNVYHLQKKTILPGNYNAEKLKSGLPGTLLPLAPAVLVFENKKGLFPGFKKVSEKRTAILQELKNMGNYYEWNNIKNKLKTGKASVVFIDTRNYKRTDIGVLKAPMVAKLLITNGYNVYSRYAEEIKSVSDLAGADALFITEDFKLKWARIENDTGKNINNIIQEYIAGGGGLFIAGIPEIGPNNEGYALRQILGKWKINPGKKNSWFSNPGSCQNGDPLQVIFTDIQKHEITAEVKKLCSLFAMPLDDRDSLLEPLIRASANDLASPGLPVLLAGEIEKGRVAACGDTFFMQPFRIDDGDNAKLVWNILCWLTKNKIEQKSADEIKKQIWFNEEILDAMEKDER
;
A
#
# COMPACT_ATOMS: atom_id res chain seq x y z
N MET A 1 -38.47 28.76 -28.55
CA MET A 1 -37.61 29.97 -28.51
C MET A 1 -36.45 29.79 -29.48
N PRO A 2 -35.97 30.85 -30.15
CA PRO A 2 -35.14 30.77 -31.36
C PRO A 2 -33.66 30.49 -31.08
N ALA A 3 -32.97 29.97 -32.10
CA ALA A 3 -31.58 29.53 -32.15
C ALA A 3 -30.52 30.65 -32.04
N GLY A 4 -30.59 31.51 -31.01
CA GLY A 4 -29.79 32.73 -30.93
C GLY A 4 -28.88 32.93 -29.71
N TYR A 5 -28.80 32.00 -28.76
CA TYR A 5 -28.10 32.27 -27.47
C TYR A 5 -27.22 31.14 -26.93
N LEU A 6 -26.52 30.41 -27.81
CA LEU A 6 -25.35 29.62 -27.43
C LEU A 6 -24.16 30.07 -28.25
N ARG A 7 -23.58 31.22 -27.92
CA ARG A 7 -22.19 31.54 -28.28
C ARG A 7 -21.67 32.72 -27.45
N LYS A 8 -20.48 32.50 -26.88
CA LYS A 8 -19.57 33.39 -26.13
C LYS A 8 -19.60 33.28 -24.60
N LYS A 9 -18.82 32.33 -24.06
CA LYS A 9 -17.71 32.65 -23.13
C LYS A 9 -16.77 31.49 -22.72
N ASP A 10 -17.11 30.22 -22.94
CA ASP A 10 -16.37 29.10 -22.27
C ASP A 10 -15.48 28.21 -23.17
N TYR A 11 -15.09 28.64 -24.37
CA TYR A 11 -14.26 27.82 -25.29
C TYR A 11 -12.97 28.52 -25.75
N ASP A 12 -12.29 29.26 -24.87
CA ASP A 12 -10.93 29.76 -25.17
C ASP A 12 -9.83 28.69 -25.00
N ASP A 13 -10.18 27.48 -24.52
CA ASP A 13 -9.20 26.42 -24.19
C ASP A 13 -9.18 25.21 -25.14
N GLU A 14 -10.17 25.00 -26.00
CA GLU A 14 -10.17 23.86 -26.95
C GLU A 14 -9.37 24.20 -28.21
N ARG A 15 -8.07 23.92 -28.16
CA ARG A 15 -7.20 23.97 -29.36
C ARG A 15 -7.12 22.61 -30.01
N TYR A 16 -7.28 22.55 -31.33
CA TYR A 16 -7.08 21.35 -32.14
C TYR A 16 -5.73 21.42 -32.83
N ILE A 17 -5.01 20.31 -32.79
CA ILE A 17 -3.74 20.18 -33.48
C ILE A 17 -3.80 19.07 -34.53
N LEU A 18 -3.10 19.28 -35.64
CA LEU A 18 -2.72 18.22 -36.55
C LEU A 18 -1.39 17.62 -36.08
N TYR A 19 -1.44 16.38 -35.61
CA TYR A 19 -0.28 15.62 -35.14
C TYR A 19 0.02 14.47 -36.10
N GLY A 20 1.28 14.27 -36.44
CA GLY A 20 1.64 13.17 -37.32
C GLY A 20 3.13 12.88 -37.43
N LYS A 21 3.43 11.76 -38.08
CA LYS A 21 4.80 11.27 -38.34
C LYS A 21 4.83 10.49 -39.66
N GLY A 22 6.00 10.43 -40.29
CA GLY A 22 6.24 9.51 -41.40
C GLY A 22 5.91 10.07 -42.78
N LEU A 23 6.18 11.36 -43.02
CA LEU A 23 6.15 11.96 -44.35
C LEU A 23 7.38 11.46 -45.12
N ASP A 24 7.24 10.76 -46.24
CA ASP A 24 8.36 10.02 -46.86
C ASP A 24 9.62 10.88 -47.14
N ASP A 25 9.59 11.70 -48.21
CA ASP A 25 10.66 12.62 -48.58
C ASP A 25 10.40 14.04 -48.10
N SER A 26 9.22 14.58 -48.39
CA SER A 26 8.63 15.79 -47.81
C SER A 26 7.13 15.86 -48.16
N ALA A 27 6.39 16.73 -47.48
CA ALA A 27 5.00 16.99 -47.82
C ALA A 27 4.61 18.46 -47.65
N ASP A 28 3.66 18.90 -48.48
CA ASP A 28 2.86 20.10 -48.25
C ASP A 28 1.50 19.67 -47.69
N ILE A 29 1.13 20.21 -46.53
CA ILE A 29 -0.12 19.86 -45.85
C ILE A 29 -1.06 21.06 -45.90
N PHE A 30 -2.28 20.82 -46.36
CA PHE A 30 -3.32 21.83 -46.48
C PHE A 30 -4.54 21.45 -45.65
N ILE A 31 -5.18 22.45 -45.06
CA ILE A 31 -6.50 22.32 -44.45
C ILE A 31 -7.41 23.41 -45.01
N ASN A 32 -8.58 23.02 -45.53
CA ASN A 32 -9.53 23.95 -46.17
C ASN A 32 -8.83 24.90 -47.18
N ASP A 33 -8.00 24.33 -48.05
CA ASP A 33 -7.21 25.01 -49.09
C ASP A 33 -6.07 25.94 -48.58
N LYS A 34 -5.84 26.03 -47.26
CA LYS A 34 -4.74 26.78 -46.66
C LYS A 34 -3.55 25.87 -46.37
N LEU A 35 -2.37 26.24 -46.87
CA LEU A 35 -1.11 25.57 -46.55
C LEU A 35 -0.74 25.82 -45.08
N ILE A 36 -0.61 24.75 -44.29
CA ILE A 36 -0.26 24.80 -42.86
C ILE A 36 1.10 24.19 -42.54
N PHE A 37 1.68 23.42 -43.46
CA PHE A 37 2.99 22.82 -43.30
C PHE A 37 3.65 22.61 -44.66
N SER A 38 4.98 22.77 -44.70
CA SER A 38 5.79 22.34 -45.84
C SER A 38 7.12 21.78 -45.33
N GLY A 39 7.49 20.57 -45.77
CA GLY A 39 8.75 19.93 -45.45
C GLY A 39 8.61 18.58 -44.75
N GLY A 40 9.55 18.28 -43.84
CA GLY A 40 9.64 16.99 -43.15
C GLY A 40 10.35 15.89 -43.95
N LYS A 41 10.63 14.78 -43.28
CA LYS A 41 11.15 13.51 -43.82
C LYS A 41 10.58 12.37 -42.98
N TRP A 42 10.88 11.11 -43.32
CA TRP A 42 10.24 9.95 -42.67
C TRP A 42 10.33 9.93 -41.13
N SER A 43 11.36 10.54 -40.55
CA SER A 43 11.58 10.63 -39.09
C SER A 43 10.97 11.87 -38.44
N THR A 44 10.47 12.83 -39.22
CA THR A 44 9.89 14.07 -38.71
C THR A 44 8.54 13.82 -38.07
N GLU A 45 8.43 14.21 -36.80
CA GLU A 45 7.15 14.45 -36.14
C GLU A 45 6.75 15.91 -36.33
N TYR A 46 5.48 16.14 -36.63
CA TYR A 46 4.91 17.48 -36.76
C TYR A 46 3.69 17.63 -35.85
N SER A 47 3.53 18.83 -35.31
CA SER A 47 2.46 19.23 -34.40
C SER A 47 2.08 20.66 -34.74
N ILE A 48 0.90 20.85 -35.33
CA ILE A 48 0.50 22.13 -35.92
C ILE A 48 -0.84 22.51 -35.32
N ASP A 49 -0.95 23.70 -34.73
CA ASP A 49 -2.23 24.24 -34.29
C ASP A 49 -3.06 24.58 -35.54
N ILE A 50 -4.21 23.91 -35.69
CA ILE A 50 -5.12 24.08 -36.84
C ILE A 50 -6.45 24.69 -36.40
N SER A 51 -6.52 25.19 -35.16
CA SER A 51 -7.78 25.61 -34.54
C SER A 51 -8.46 26.74 -35.30
N GLU A 52 -7.67 27.66 -35.88
CA GLU A 52 -8.19 28.81 -36.65
C GLU A 52 -8.64 28.42 -38.06
N GLU A 53 -8.13 27.30 -38.56
CA GLU A 53 -8.40 26.81 -39.91
C GLU A 53 -9.60 25.88 -40.00
N LEU A 54 -10.15 25.43 -38.87
CA LEU A 54 -11.29 24.52 -38.82
C LEU A 54 -12.64 25.22 -39.04
N LYS A 55 -13.48 24.62 -39.89
CA LYS A 55 -14.90 24.95 -40.05
C LYS A 55 -15.71 24.22 -38.98
N TYR A 56 -15.84 24.81 -37.79
CA TYR A 56 -16.59 24.21 -36.66
C TYR A 56 -18.07 23.98 -37.01
N GLY A 57 -18.54 22.75 -36.82
CA GLY A 57 -19.90 22.33 -37.18
C GLY A 57 -20.13 22.12 -38.68
N GLY A 58 -19.06 22.13 -39.49
CA GLY A 58 -19.09 21.87 -40.93
C GLY A 58 -18.04 20.84 -41.37
N GLU A 59 -18.02 20.56 -42.66
CA GLU A 59 -17.04 19.64 -43.27
C GLU A 59 -15.69 20.33 -43.45
N ASN A 60 -14.61 19.62 -43.09
CA ASN A 60 -13.23 20.07 -43.21
C ASN A 60 -12.47 19.16 -44.17
N THR A 61 -11.65 19.75 -45.03
CA THR A 61 -10.82 18.99 -45.99
C THR A 61 -9.36 19.07 -45.58
N LEU A 62 -8.72 17.93 -45.33
CA LEU A 62 -7.30 17.81 -45.05
C LEU A 62 -6.59 17.13 -46.24
N VAL A 63 -5.59 17.79 -46.81
CA VAL A 63 -4.87 17.31 -48.00
C VAL A 63 -3.38 17.20 -47.69
N TYR A 64 -2.82 16.03 -47.98
CA TYR A 64 -1.38 15.79 -47.96
C TYR A 64 -0.87 15.67 -49.39
N LYS A 65 -0.08 16.64 -49.83
CA LYS A 65 0.65 16.56 -51.09
C LYS A 65 2.06 16.03 -50.81
N ILE A 66 2.26 14.75 -51.03
CA ILE A 66 3.57 14.11 -50.82
C ILE A 66 4.49 14.40 -52.01
N ASN A 67 5.65 14.98 -51.73
CA ASN A 67 6.66 15.34 -52.73
C ASN A 67 7.76 14.27 -52.74
N ASN A 68 7.51 13.14 -53.40
CA ASN A 68 8.48 12.04 -53.48
C ASN A 68 9.59 12.33 -54.49
N LYS A 69 10.81 11.92 -54.15
CA LYS A 69 11.96 11.83 -55.05
C LYS A 69 12.11 10.43 -55.64
N THR A 70 11.40 9.44 -55.09
CA THR A 70 11.43 8.04 -55.54
C THR A 70 10.03 7.55 -55.93
N GLU A 71 9.93 6.39 -56.59
CA GLU A 71 8.67 5.84 -57.12
C GLU A 71 7.67 5.39 -56.04
N PHE A 72 8.10 5.32 -54.76
CA PHE A 72 7.25 4.93 -53.63
C PHE A 72 7.10 6.11 -52.67
N GLY A 73 5.88 6.33 -52.16
CA GLY A 73 5.57 7.49 -51.33
C GLY A 73 4.31 7.35 -50.48
N GLY A 74 4.20 8.16 -49.43
CA GLY A 74 2.98 8.23 -48.62
C GLY A 74 3.19 8.76 -47.20
N ILE A 75 2.13 8.66 -46.39
CA ILE A 75 2.19 8.79 -44.93
C ILE A 75 2.42 7.39 -44.38
N ARG A 76 3.62 7.11 -43.86
CA ARG A 76 4.04 5.76 -43.46
C ARG A 76 3.69 5.40 -42.02
N ASN A 77 3.19 6.34 -41.24
CA ASN A 77 2.86 6.11 -39.84
C ASN A 77 1.45 6.61 -39.52
N TYR A 78 1.32 7.83 -38.99
CA TYR A 78 0.02 8.37 -38.62
C TYR A 78 -0.08 9.86 -38.93
N ALA A 79 -1.33 10.28 -39.12
CA ALA A 79 -1.78 11.66 -39.13
C ALA A 79 -3.13 11.68 -38.41
N ALA A 80 -3.26 12.53 -37.40
CA ALA A 80 -4.46 12.63 -36.59
C ALA A 80 -4.72 14.10 -36.24
N ILE A 81 -6.00 14.49 -36.31
CA ILE A 81 -6.47 15.72 -35.68
C ILE A 81 -6.89 15.34 -34.27
N ILE A 82 -6.26 15.96 -33.27
CA ILE A 82 -6.52 15.70 -31.87
C ILE A 82 -6.65 17.02 -31.12
N GLU A 83 -7.41 17.01 -30.03
CA GLU A 83 -7.40 18.10 -29.08
C GLU A 83 -5.99 18.24 -28.48
N LYS A 84 -5.50 19.47 -28.26
CA LYS A 84 -4.15 19.76 -27.75
C LYS A 84 -3.90 19.08 -26.40
N GLY A 85 -4.93 18.92 -25.57
CA GLY A 85 -4.87 18.16 -24.31
C GLY A 85 -4.75 16.65 -24.49
N SER A 86 -5.13 16.13 -25.66
CA SER A 86 -5.13 14.68 -25.99
C SER A 86 -3.78 14.18 -26.53
N ILE A 87 -2.76 15.04 -26.67
CA ILE A 87 -1.38 14.64 -27.02
C ILE A 87 -0.72 13.99 -25.81
N ALA A 88 -1.24 12.84 -25.37
CA ALA A 88 -0.60 11.99 -24.37
C ALA A 88 0.58 11.19 -24.99
N GLY A 89 1.45 11.89 -25.75
CA GLY A 89 2.68 11.37 -26.35
C GLY A 89 3.92 11.56 -25.47
N LYS A 90 3.79 12.27 -24.35
CA LYS A 90 4.69 12.14 -23.20
C LYS A 90 3.92 11.36 -22.15
N SER A 91 4.55 10.39 -21.48
CA SER A 91 3.97 9.87 -20.26
C SER A 91 3.57 11.06 -19.38
N GLU A 92 2.34 11.09 -18.88
CA GLU A 92 1.89 12.13 -17.93
C GLU A 92 2.84 12.24 -16.72
N THR A 93 3.65 11.21 -16.51
CA THR A 93 4.67 11.10 -15.47
C THR A 93 6.04 10.91 -16.11
N ALA A 94 6.96 11.88 -15.97
CA ALA A 94 8.34 11.73 -16.44
C ALA A 94 9.13 10.73 -15.57
N ASP A 95 10.27 10.23 -16.07
CA ASP A 95 11.13 9.27 -15.33
C ASP A 95 11.50 9.76 -13.92
N ASN A 96 11.79 11.06 -13.78
CA ASN A 96 12.08 11.70 -12.49
C ASN A 96 10.87 11.71 -11.55
N HIS A 97 9.64 11.85 -12.07
CA HIS A 97 8.42 11.78 -11.26
C HIS A 97 8.17 10.35 -10.76
N ILE A 98 8.43 9.32 -11.58
CA ILE A 98 8.37 7.93 -11.12
C ILE A 98 9.42 7.68 -10.04
N ASN A 99 10.67 8.09 -10.27
CA ASN A 99 11.72 7.98 -9.26
C ASN A 99 11.34 8.72 -7.97
N LEU A 100 10.79 9.93 -8.06
CA LEU A 100 10.29 10.71 -6.94
C LEU A 100 9.27 9.90 -6.13
N ILE A 101 8.20 9.39 -6.77
CA ILE A 101 7.13 8.64 -6.08
C ILE A 101 7.70 7.44 -5.34
N PHE A 102 8.56 6.64 -5.99
CA PHE A 102 9.13 5.44 -5.37
C PHE A 102 10.08 5.77 -4.22
N TRP A 103 10.96 6.76 -4.40
CA TRP A 103 11.91 7.15 -3.37
C TRP A 103 11.24 7.82 -2.18
N GLU A 104 10.32 8.74 -2.40
CA GLU A 104 9.59 9.42 -1.32
C GLU A 104 8.90 8.37 -0.42
N ASN A 105 8.13 7.46 -1.02
CA ASN A 105 7.39 6.46 -0.25
C ASN A 105 8.36 5.54 0.51
N PHE A 106 9.46 5.13 -0.14
CA PHE A 106 10.47 4.32 0.51
C PHE A 106 11.11 5.04 1.70
N ILE A 107 11.54 6.29 1.53
CA ILE A 107 12.21 7.09 2.57
C ILE A 107 11.28 7.33 3.76
N HIS A 108 10.00 7.62 3.50
CA HIS A 108 8.96 7.85 4.52
C HIS A 108 8.36 6.58 5.13
N GLY A 109 8.98 5.42 4.90
CA GLY A 109 8.71 4.23 5.71
C GLY A 109 7.83 3.17 5.05
N TYR A 110 7.40 3.31 3.79
CA TYR A 110 6.59 2.29 3.12
C TYR A 110 7.39 0.99 2.86
N SER A 111 6.75 -0.18 3.05
CA SER A 111 7.40 -1.50 2.81
C SER A 111 7.40 -1.88 1.33
N GLY A 112 6.49 -1.28 0.59
CA GLY A 112 6.23 -1.57 -0.81
C GLY A 112 5.28 -0.52 -1.35
N LEU A 113 5.34 -0.33 -2.66
CA LEU A 113 4.46 0.57 -3.39
C LEU A 113 3.65 -0.27 -4.37
N ASN A 114 2.33 -0.22 -4.24
CA ASN A 114 1.43 -0.78 -5.24
C ASN A 114 1.02 0.35 -6.18
N VAL A 115 1.46 0.28 -7.43
CA VAL A 115 1.05 1.22 -8.48
C VAL A 115 -0.15 0.62 -9.19
N TRP A 116 -1.34 1.17 -8.92
CA TRP A 116 -2.55 0.71 -9.60
C TRP A 116 -2.56 1.21 -11.05
N THR A 117 -2.30 0.31 -11.99
CA THR A 117 -2.56 0.53 -13.42
C THR A 117 -3.93 -0.06 -13.75
N THR A 118 -4.91 0.74 -14.15
CA THR A 118 -6.22 0.24 -14.57
C THR A 118 -6.08 -0.55 -15.88
N SER A 119 -6.87 -1.62 -16.03
CA SER A 119 -6.85 -2.54 -17.18
C SER A 119 -7.13 -1.89 -18.53
N ASP A 120 -7.73 -0.69 -18.50
CA ASP A 120 -8.29 -0.05 -19.69
C ASP A 120 -7.24 0.78 -20.43
N HIS A 121 -6.03 0.90 -19.88
CA HIS A 121 -4.88 1.47 -20.54
C HIS A 121 -3.86 0.36 -20.78
N ASN A 122 -3.73 -0.09 -22.03
CA ASN A 122 -2.65 -0.96 -22.55
C ASN A 122 -1.25 -0.35 -22.37
N ARG A 123 -0.85 0.03 -21.15
CA ARG A 123 0.40 0.70 -20.84
C ARG A 123 1.29 -0.21 -20.00
N ILE A 124 2.33 -0.67 -20.68
CA ILE A 124 3.59 -1.22 -20.18
C ILE A 124 3.98 -0.53 -18.86
N ILE A 125 4.43 -1.30 -17.87
CA ILE A 125 5.06 -0.78 -16.63
C ILE A 125 6.02 0.34 -17.05
N HIS A 126 5.85 1.55 -16.49
CA HIS A 126 6.69 2.69 -16.87
C HIS A 126 8.18 2.30 -16.81
N PRO A 127 8.98 2.55 -17.87
CA PRO A 127 10.33 1.99 -17.99
C PRO A 127 11.29 2.44 -16.88
N ALA A 128 11.00 3.55 -16.22
CA ALA A 128 11.73 3.99 -15.03
C ALA A 128 11.52 3.12 -13.77
N VAL A 129 10.41 2.35 -13.66
CA VAL A 129 10.09 1.56 -12.46
C VAL A 129 11.17 0.50 -12.15
N PRO A 130 11.64 -0.32 -13.11
CA PRO A 130 12.76 -1.22 -12.87
C PRO A 130 14.01 -0.53 -12.34
N GLN A 131 14.36 0.66 -12.86
CA GLN A 131 15.52 1.42 -12.41
C GLN A 131 15.31 1.96 -10.98
N ALA A 132 14.15 2.56 -10.70
CA ALA A 132 13.80 3.04 -9.35
C ALA A 132 13.88 1.90 -8.32
N LYS A 133 13.34 0.72 -8.67
CA LYS A 133 13.44 -0.49 -7.84
C LYS A 133 14.88 -0.91 -7.64
N ALA A 134 15.70 -0.95 -8.70
CA ALA A 134 17.10 -1.35 -8.61
C ALA A 134 17.91 -0.40 -7.71
N ASP A 135 17.68 0.91 -7.85
CA ASP A 135 18.34 1.92 -7.02
C ASP A 135 17.95 1.75 -5.54
N ILE A 136 16.66 1.62 -5.22
CA ILE A 136 16.21 1.36 -3.84
C ILE A 136 16.81 0.04 -3.32
N SER A 137 16.75 -1.02 -4.12
CA SER A 137 17.27 -2.35 -3.76
C SER A 137 18.76 -2.30 -3.40
N SER A 138 19.53 -1.45 -4.10
CA SER A 138 20.98 -1.33 -3.87
C SER A 138 21.36 -0.76 -2.50
N VAL A 139 20.43 -0.06 -1.82
CA VAL A 139 20.66 0.55 -0.50
C VAL A 139 19.79 -0.06 0.61
N MET A 140 19.13 -1.19 0.36
CA MET A 140 18.20 -1.81 1.31
C MET A 140 18.84 -2.24 2.62
N ASN A 141 20.13 -2.58 2.61
CA ASN A 141 20.87 -2.91 3.82
C ASN A 141 21.10 -1.69 4.73
N ILE A 142 21.15 -0.47 4.16
CA ILE A 142 21.30 0.80 4.89
C ILE A 142 19.93 1.37 5.28
N ALA A 143 19.02 1.48 4.31
CA ALA A 143 17.75 2.19 4.46
C ALA A 143 16.54 1.26 4.65
N GLY A 144 16.71 -0.06 4.57
CA GLY A 144 15.65 -1.03 4.86
C GLY A 144 15.23 -1.10 6.34
N PRO A 145 16.17 -1.08 7.32
CA PRO A 145 15.84 -1.11 8.74
C PRO A 145 14.92 0.04 9.16
N ARG A 146 13.98 -0.25 10.08
CA ARG A 146 13.01 0.71 10.59
C ARG A 146 13.22 1.06 12.07
N PRO A 147 12.81 2.26 12.51
CA PRO A 147 12.32 3.38 11.70
C PRO A 147 13.45 4.01 10.87
N ARG A 148 13.13 4.44 9.65
CA ARG A 148 14.11 5.01 8.70
C ARG A 148 14.48 6.43 9.10
N ILE A 149 13.46 7.27 9.22
CA ILE A 149 13.54 8.60 9.81
C ILE A 149 13.38 8.41 11.32
N ARG A 150 14.26 9.05 12.11
CA ARG A 150 14.18 9.05 13.57
C ARG A 150 13.82 10.46 14.01
N GLY A 151 12.56 10.69 14.36
CA GLY A 151 12.10 12.00 14.80
C GLY A 151 12.85 12.51 16.02
N GLU A 152 13.33 13.75 15.95
CA GLU A 152 13.90 14.50 17.08
C GLU A 152 12.80 15.26 17.83
N ILE A 153 11.70 15.52 17.12
CA ILE A 153 10.46 16.13 17.61
C ILE A 153 9.26 15.26 17.23
N GLY A 154 8.17 15.41 17.98
CA GLY A 154 6.88 14.80 17.66
C GLY A 154 5.86 15.85 17.20
N MET A 155 4.90 15.48 16.35
CA MET A 155 3.75 16.32 15.99
C MET A 155 2.46 15.53 16.11
N LEU A 156 1.50 16.06 16.87
CA LEU A 156 0.20 15.43 17.00
C LEU A 156 -0.57 15.52 15.67
N TYR A 157 -0.94 14.38 15.11
CA TYR A 157 -1.97 14.27 14.08
C TYR A 157 -3.35 14.28 14.75
N PRO A 158 -4.17 15.33 14.56
CA PRO A 158 -5.43 15.52 15.28
C PRO A 158 -6.56 14.68 14.66
N TYR A 159 -6.44 13.36 14.77
CA TYR A 159 -7.39 12.39 14.21
C TYR A 159 -8.83 12.66 14.63
N GLU A 160 -9.04 13.03 15.90
CA GLU A 160 -10.36 13.32 16.46
C GLU A 160 -11.01 14.56 15.81
N ASP A 161 -10.24 15.62 15.55
CA ASP A 161 -10.74 16.83 14.88
C ASP A 161 -11.06 16.56 13.40
N TYR A 162 -10.23 15.74 12.75
CA TYR A 162 -10.43 15.32 11.36
C TYR A 162 -11.45 14.20 11.20
N LYS A 163 -12.06 13.69 12.28
CA LYS A 163 -13.04 12.59 12.28
C LYS A 163 -12.61 11.40 11.41
N GLY A 164 -11.30 11.11 11.36
CA GLY A 164 -10.74 10.02 10.56
C GLY A 164 -10.91 10.13 9.03
N LEU A 165 -11.11 11.35 8.49
CA LEU A 165 -11.44 11.70 7.11
C LEU A 165 -11.26 10.59 6.04
N LEU A 166 -12.36 9.87 5.81
CA LEU A 166 -12.78 9.36 4.51
C LEU A 166 -13.59 10.50 3.82
N TRP A 167 -12.99 11.14 2.81
CA TRP A 167 -13.56 12.14 1.85
C TRP A 167 -13.62 13.65 2.20
N ALA A 168 -12.60 14.36 1.70
CA ALA A 168 -12.57 15.55 0.82
C ALA A 168 -13.39 16.85 1.06
N ASN A 169 -14.38 16.94 1.95
CA ASN A 169 -15.15 18.20 2.09
C ASN A 169 -15.18 18.82 3.49
N ALA A 170 -14.63 18.17 4.52
CA ALA A 170 -14.51 18.79 5.84
C ALA A 170 -13.21 19.64 5.92
N GLU A 171 -13.36 20.92 5.60
CA GLU A 171 -12.47 22.05 5.96
C GLU A 171 -10.98 21.91 5.54
N HIS A 172 -10.70 22.10 4.25
CA HIS A 172 -9.35 22.30 3.69
C HIS A 172 -8.45 23.23 4.53
N GLU A 173 -9.04 24.22 5.20
CA GLU A 173 -8.28 25.24 5.92
C GLU A 173 -7.49 24.68 7.12
N CYS A 174 -8.11 23.86 7.98
CA CYS A 174 -7.47 23.27 9.16
C CYS A 174 -6.38 22.26 8.76
N PHE A 175 -6.62 21.48 7.70
CA PHE A 175 -5.62 20.56 7.17
C PHE A 175 -4.46 21.31 6.50
N ASN A 176 -4.71 22.36 5.70
CA ASN A 176 -3.66 23.18 5.11
C ASN A 176 -2.79 23.86 6.19
N LYS A 177 -3.43 24.37 7.24
CA LYS A 177 -2.75 24.93 8.42
C LYS A 177 -1.87 23.90 9.14
N TYR A 178 -2.36 22.68 9.31
CA TYR A 178 -1.55 21.56 9.81
C TYR A 178 -0.36 21.25 8.89
N MET A 179 -0.60 21.17 7.59
CA MET A 179 0.44 20.90 6.59
C MET A 179 1.53 21.98 6.58
N ASN A 180 1.22 23.25 6.89
CA ASN A 180 2.25 24.29 7.04
C ASN A 180 3.28 23.94 8.13
N TYR A 181 2.88 23.31 9.24
CA TYR A 181 3.80 22.90 10.29
C TYR A 181 4.59 21.65 9.91
N TYR A 182 3.93 20.67 9.28
CA TYR A 182 4.62 19.49 8.75
C TYR A 182 5.69 19.90 7.71
N CYS A 183 5.29 20.64 6.68
CA CYS A 183 6.18 21.15 5.64
C CYS A 183 7.22 22.13 6.20
N GLY A 184 6.85 22.95 7.19
CA GLY A 184 7.77 23.85 7.87
C GLY A 184 8.91 23.10 8.58
N ALA A 185 8.62 21.96 9.22
CA ALA A 185 9.63 21.08 9.81
C ALA A 185 10.45 20.36 8.72
N LEU A 186 9.76 19.82 7.71
CA LEU A 186 10.37 19.10 6.58
C LEU A 186 11.40 19.96 5.83
N PHE A 187 11.03 21.19 5.45
CA PHE A 187 11.89 22.14 4.75
C PHE A 187 12.89 22.87 5.68
N ASN A 188 12.76 22.67 7.00
CA ASN A 188 13.82 22.96 7.95
C ASN A 188 14.74 21.76 8.20
N GLN A 189 14.50 20.61 7.56
CA GLN A 189 15.31 19.39 7.74
C GLN A 189 15.33 18.93 9.21
N ILE A 190 14.21 19.12 9.90
CA ILE A 190 14.02 18.64 11.27
C ILE A 190 13.32 17.28 11.17
N PRO A 191 13.95 16.18 11.60
CA PRO A 191 13.31 14.87 11.63
C PRO A 191 12.09 14.90 12.54
N LEU A 192 10.95 14.46 12.02
CA LEU A 192 9.65 14.55 12.68
C LEU A 192 8.98 13.18 12.72
N ASP A 193 8.46 12.80 13.89
CA ASP A 193 7.53 11.68 14.02
C ASP A 193 6.10 12.21 14.21
N LEU A 194 5.12 11.52 13.60
CA LEU A 194 3.70 11.80 13.82
C LEU A 194 3.19 11.01 15.02
N LEU A 195 2.39 11.68 15.86
CA LEU A 195 1.83 11.12 17.09
C LEU A 195 0.31 11.08 17.01
N SER A 196 -0.28 10.04 17.58
CA SER A 196 -1.72 10.00 17.88
C SER A 196 -2.00 10.43 19.32
N CYS A 197 -3.24 10.85 19.60
CA CYS A 197 -3.71 11.09 20.97
C CYS A 197 -3.46 9.88 21.90
N ARG A 198 -3.58 8.64 21.37
CA ARG A 198 -3.32 7.41 22.13
C ARG A 198 -1.87 7.30 22.57
N GLN A 199 -0.92 7.63 21.68
CA GLN A 199 0.51 7.64 22.00
C GLN A 199 0.86 8.74 22.99
N ILE A 200 0.18 9.89 22.93
CA ILE A 200 0.35 10.94 23.96
C ILE A 200 -0.10 10.42 25.33
N ILE A 201 -1.30 9.83 25.42
CA ILE A 201 -1.82 9.24 26.67
C ILE A 201 -0.91 8.13 27.19
N ALA A 202 -0.38 7.29 26.30
CA ALA A 202 0.60 6.24 26.63
C ALA A 202 2.01 6.77 26.97
N LYS A 203 2.20 8.10 26.99
CA LYS A 203 3.48 8.79 27.29
C LYS A 203 4.61 8.47 26.32
N GLU A 204 4.32 7.98 25.11
CA GLU A 204 5.33 7.74 24.07
C GLU A 204 5.96 9.04 23.56
N HIS A 205 5.25 10.17 23.70
CA HIS A 205 5.74 11.49 23.34
C HIS A 205 6.89 12.00 24.24
N CYS A 206 7.09 11.41 25.42
CA CYS A 206 8.13 11.84 26.35
C CYS A 206 9.56 11.60 25.86
N LYS A 207 9.76 10.78 24.82
CA LYS A 207 11.07 10.56 24.20
C LYS A 207 11.53 11.74 23.33
N TYR A 208 10.62 12.64 22.93
CA TYR A 208 10.95 13.77 22.08
C TYR A 208 11.38 14.98 22.91
N SER A 209 12.29 15.76 22.35
CA SER A 209 12.76 17.01 22.94
C SER A 209 11.72 18.15 22.86
N MET A 210 10.77 18.01 21.93
CA MET A 210 9.68 18.95 21.67
C MET A 210 8.51 18.24 21.01
N VAL A 211 7.29 18.69 21.31
CA VAL A 211 6.05 18.23 20.67
C VAL A 211 5.29 19.42 20.07
N ILE A 212 4.87 19.31 18.81
CA ILE A 212 4.03 20.29 18.13
C ILE A 212 2.57 19.82 18.24
N ILE A 213 1.69 20.71 18.66
CA ILE A 213 0.23 20.51 18.73
C ILE A 213 -0.41 21.53 17.78
N PRO A 214 -0.54 21.21 16.48
CA PRO A 214 -1.03 22.15 15.48
C PRO A 214 -2.52 21.97 15.22
N TYR A 215 -3.29 22.99 15.59
CA TYR A 215 -4.71 23.16 15.33
C TYR A 215 -5.56 21.96 15.77
N ALA A 216 -5.14 21.31 16.85
CA ALA A 216 -5.81 20.15 17.41
C ALA A 216 -6.96 20.59 18.33
N ARG A 217 -8.05 21.08 17.74
CA ARG A 217 -9.20 21.64 18.49
C ARG A 217 -9.82 20.61 19.43
N LEU A 218 -10.04 19.41 18.90
CA LEU A 218 -10.56 18.26 19.62
C LEU A 218 -9.46 17.21 19.81
N VAL A 219 -9.28 16.74 21.05
CA VAL A 219 -8.35 15.65 21.41
C VAL A 219 -9.05 14.58 22.24
N ARG A 220 -8.38 13.45 22.51
CA ARG A 220 -8.91 12.47 23.47
C ARG A 220 -8.79 12.95 24.91
N LYS A 221 -9.73 12.55 25.76
CA LYS A 221 -9.62 12.71 27.21
C LYS A 221 -8.30 12.12 27.72
N GLY A 222 -7.60 12.85 28.59
CA GLY A 222 -6.29 12.46 29.12
C GLY A 222 -5.09 13.07 28.38
N VAL A 223 -5.29 13.64 27.18
CA VAL A 223 -4.20 14.25 26.40
C VAL A 223 -3.64 15.49 27.10
N LEU A 224 -4.50 16.39 27.60
CA LEU A 224 -4.05 17.60 28.28
C LEU A 224 -3.21 17.25 29.53
N GLU A 225 -3.69 16.32 30.34
CA GLU A 225 -3.01 15.87 31.55
C GLU A 225 -1.63 15.30 31.24
N ALA A 226 -1.53 14.46 30.20
CA ALA A 226 -0.26 13.91 29.75
C ALA A 226 0.71 15.00 29.27
N LEU A 227 0.23 16.01 28.54
CA LEU A 227 1.05 17.13 28.07
C LEU A 227 1.50 18.05 29.23
N VAL A 228 0.64 18.28 30.22
CA VAL A 228 0.99 19.04 31.44
C VAL A 228 2.10 18.32 32.20
N ASP A 229 1.97 17.01 32.39
CA ASP A 229 3.03 16.17 32.99
C ASP A 229 4.34 16.28 32.20
N TYR A 230 4.28 16.20 30.88
CA TYR A 230 5.46 16.29 30.01
C TYR A 230 6.18 17.62 30.15
N VAL A 231 5.46 18.75 30.12
CA VAL A 231 6.05 20.09 30.30
C VAL A 231 6.67 20.24 31.69
N LYS A 232 5.99 19.78 32.74
CA LYS A 232 6.56 19.83 34.11
C LYS A 232 7.89 19.10 34.22
N ASN A 233 8.05 18.00 33.48
CA ASN A 233 9.24 17.15 33.45
C ASN A 233 10.28 17.54 32.38
N GLY A 234 10.26 18.78 31.88
CA GLY A 234 11.30 19.29 30.96
C GLY A 234 10.93 19.27 29.48
N GLY A 235 9.75 18.74 29.15
CA GLY A 235 9.21 18.73 27.80
C GLY A 235 8.92 20.13 27.27
N LYS A 236 8.96 20.27 25.94
CA LYS A 236 8.69 21.54 25.25
C LYS A 236 7.52 21.36 24.32
N ILE A 237 6.59 22.30 24.30
CA ILE A 237 5.41 22.22 23.43
C ILE A 237 5.32 23.47 22.55
N ILE A 238 5.03 23.28 21.26
CA ILE A 238 4.51 24.34 20.38
C ILE A 238 2.99 24.17 20.31
N LEU A 239 2.26 25.22 20.70
CA LEU A 239 0.80 25.23 20.73
C LEU A 239 0.29 26.32 19.78
N THR A 240 -0.47 25.92 18.75
CA THR A 240 -1.01 26.88 17.77
C THR A 240 -2.39 27.38 18.20
N PRO A 241 -2.96 28.40 17.51
CA PRO A 241 -4.32 28.85 17.78
C PRO A 241 -5.32 27.68 17.79
N GLU A 242 -6.31 27.79 18.67
CA GLU A 242 -7.41 26.83 18.82
C GLU A 242 -7.00 25.39 19.20
N SER A 243 -5.74 25.15 19.59
CA SER A 243 -5.32 23.82 20.03
C SER A 243 -5.81 23.52 21.45
N LEU A 244 -6.21 22.27 21.69
CA LEU A 244 -6.67 21.74 22.98
C LEU A 244 -7.89 22.49 23.55
N LEU A 245 -8.89 22.79 22.71
CA LEU A 245 -10.12 23.43 23.17
C LEU A 245 -11.07 22.43 23.83
N TYR A 246 -11.20 21.23 23.28
CA TYR A 246 -12.17 20.22 23.71
C TYR A 246 -11.56 18.83 23.81
N ASP A 247 -12.15 17.97 24.64
CA ASP A 247 -11.91 16.53 24.60
C ASP A 247 -13.10 15.75 24.04
N ASP A 248 -12.87 14.50 23.64
CA ASP A 248 -13.87 13.57 23.06
C ASP A 248 -14.95 13.08 24.05
N TYR A 249 -14.91 13.53 25.30
CA TYR A 249 -15.92 13.23 26.32
C TYR A 249 -16.82 14.44 26.62
N LEU A 250 -16.28 15.65 26.49
CA LEU A 250 -16.91 16.93 26.82
C LEU A 250 -17.44 17.66 25.57
N TYR A 251 -18.19 16.98 24.68
CA TYR A 251 -18.92 17.63 23.57
C TYR A 251 -19.84 18.81 24.00
N THR A 252 -19.94 19.06 25.30
CA THR A 252 -20.68 20.11 26.00
C THR A 252 -19.77 21.29 26.38
N GLN A 253 -19.89 22.43 25.68
CA GLN A 253 -19.61 23.85 26.01
C GLN A 253 -18.42 24.30 26.92
N LYS A 254 -17.71 23.42 27.61
CA LYS A 254 -16.63 23.77 28.54
C LYS A 254 -15.30 23.53 27.86
N THR A 255 -14.56 24.61 27.62
CA THR A 255 -13.19 24.54 27.12
C THR A 255 -12.28 23.85 28.12
N LEU A 256 -11.33 23.06 27.63
CA LEU A 256 -10.27 22.49 28.45
C LEU A 256 -9.46 23.61 29.15
N PRO A 257 -8.98 23.38 30.38
CA PRO A 257 -8.28 24.40 31.17
C PRO A 257 -6.83 24.59 30.68
N LEU A 258 -6.66 25.27 29.54
CA LEU A 258 -5.36 25.46 28.90
C LEU A 258 -4.37 26.22 29.79
N GLU A 259 -4.87 27.01 30.74
CA GLU A 259 -4.08 27.69 31.76
C GLU A 259 -3.10 26.74 32.48
N LEU A 260 -3.42 25.46 32.61
CA LEU A 260 -2.52 24.46 33.21
C LEU A 260 -1.19 24.30 32.46
N LEU A 261 -1.17 24.57 31.15
CA LEU A 261 0.03 24.55 30.32
C LEU A 261 0.74 25.91 30.29
N ILE A 262 -0.03 27.00 30.19
CA ILE A 262 0.49 28.37 30.04
C ILE A 262 0.59 29.14 31.37
N THR A 263 0.81 28.43 32.48
CA THR A 263 1.18 29.06 33.77
C THR A 263 2.67 29.38 33.81
N GLY A 264 3.05 30.49 34.46
CA GLY A 264 4.43 30.80 34.82
C GLY A 264 4.95 32.12 34.26
N ARG A 265 6.28 32.28 34.19
CA ARG A 265 6.90 33.48 33.62
C ARG A 265 6.73 33.47 32.11
N SER A 266 6.11 34.51 31.57
CA SER A 266 5.93 34.69 30.14
C SER A 266 6.92 35.72 29.58
N GLU A 267 7.45 35.46 28.38
CA GLU A 267 8.15 36.46 27.59
C GLU A 267 7.65 36.45 26.15
N LYS A 268 7.63 37.62 25.51
CA LYS A 268 7.31 37.74 24.09
C LYS A 268 8.60 37.54 23.30
N ILE A 269 8.68 36.46 22.52
CA ILE A 269 9.87 36.13 21.70
C ILE A 269 9.86 36.94 20.41
N ASP A 270 8.68 37.06 19.80
CA ASP A 270 8.40 37.95 18.68
C ASP A 270 6.90 38.26 18.62
N GLU A 271 6.44 38.91 17.54
CA GLU A 271 5.03 39.28 17.36
C GLU A 271 4.05 38.10 17.37
N ASN A 272 4.51 36.91 16.99
CA ASN A 272 3.68 35.70 16.83
C ASN A 272 3.90 34.66 17.93
N ILE A 273 4.91 34.82 18.79
CA ILE A 273 5.32 33.80 19.78
C ILE A 273 5.32 34.37 21.20
N LEU A 274 4.44 33.81 22.04
CA LEU A 274 4.55 33.92 23.49
C LEU A 274 5.22 32.67 24.06
N TYR A 275 6.24 32.85 24.88
CA TYR A 275 6.93 31.78 25.57
C TYR A 275 6.51 31.76 27.03
N TYR A 276 6.19 30.58 27.55
CA TYR A 276 5.86 30.35 28.96
C TYR A 276 6.83 29.32 29.55
N LYS A 277 7.52 29.70 30.63
CA LYS A 277 8.31 28.76 31.42
C LYS A 277 7.41 28.11 32.48
N ASN A 278 7.19 26.81 32.36
CA ASN A 278 6.35 26.03 33.26
C ASN A 278 7.11 24.78 33.76
N GLY A 279 7.43 24.75 35.05
CA GLY A 279 8.29 23.71 35.63
C GLY A 279 9.68 23.67 34.97
N GLN A 280 10.17 22.47 34.64
CA GLN A 280 11.45 22.30 33.95
C GLN A 280 11.33 22.56 32.43
N GLY A 281 10.14 22.49 31.86
CA GLY A 281 9.86 22.64 30.43
C GLY A 281 9.42 24.03 30.01
N CYS A 282 8.77 24.13 28.85
CA CYS A 282 8.20 25.37 28.33
C CYS A 282 7.10 25.15 27.29
N VAL A 283 6.32 26.21 27.03
CA VAL A 283 5.29 26.26 25.99
C VAL A 283 5.54 27.48 25.10
N TYR A 284 5.58 27.27 23.78
CA TYR A 284 5.53 28.32 22.76
C TYR A 284 4.11 28.41 22.24
N GLN A 285 3.40 29.46 22.63
CA GLN A 285 2.04 29.72 22.16
C GLN A 285 2.09 30.64 20.93
N ILE A 286 1.66 30.10 19.80
CA ILE A 286 1.59 30.82 18.53
C ILE A 286 0.28 31.59 18.47
N GLN A 287 0.37 32.90 18.23
CA GLN A 287 -0.78 33.81 18.37
C GLN A 287 -1.65 33.89 17.12
N ASN A 288 -1.06 33.68 15.94
CA ASN A 288 -1.72 33.88 14.65
C ASN A 288 -1.65 32.63 13.78
N ASN A 289 -2.56 32.56 12.80
CA ASN A 289 -2.46 31.61 11.71
C ASN A 289 -1.29 32.01 10.81
N LEU A 290 -0.38 31.08 10.55
CA LEU A 290 0.84 31.34 9.79
C LEU A 290 0.79 30.66 8.42
N THR A 291 1.32 31.36 7.41
CA THR A 291 1.66 30.79 6.11
C THR A 291 2.85 29.82 6.23
N LEU A 292 3.12 29.04 5.18
CA LEU A 292 4.28 28.13 5.16
C LEU A 292 5.62 28.87 5.39
N PRO A 293 5.93 30.00 4.72
CA PRO A 293 7.18 30.73 4.97
C PRO A 293 7.33 31.24 6.41
N GLU A 294 6.25 31.76 6.99
CA GLU A 294 6.24 32.22 8.39
C GLU A 294 6.43 31.06 9.35
N THR A 295 5.75 29.93 9.11
CA THR A 295 5.89 28.71 9.91
C THR A 295 7.31 28.14 9.82
N HIS A 296 7.91 28.15 8.63
CA HIS A 296 9.31 27.75 8.42
C HIS A 296 10.28 28.65 9.20
N ALA A 297 10.13 29.97 9.12
CA ALA A 297 10.96 30.92 9.85
C ALA A 297 10.81 30.75 11.37
N LEU A 298 9.59 30.53 11.83
CA LEU A 298 9.25 30.28 13.23
C LEU A 298 9.90 29.01 13.77
N LEU A 299 9.73 27.89 13.07
CA LEU A 299 10.33 26.61 13.47
C LEU A 299 11.86 26.68 13.44
N LYS A 300 12.45 27.41 12.47
CA LYS A 300 13.89 27.67 12.45
C LYS A 300 14.35 28.43 13.70
N LYS A 301 13.61 29.47 14.10
CA LYS A 301 13.92 30.28 15.30
C LYS A 301 13.81 29.45 16.58
N ILE A 302 12.70 28.73 16.76
CA ILE A 302 12.46 27.90 17.95
C ILE A 302 13.47 26.75 18.03
N SER A 303 13.71 26.03 16.92
CA SER A 303 14.69 24.94 16.89
C SER A 303 16.11 25.41 17.21
N GLY A 304 16.51 26.58 16.70
CA GLY A 304 17.80 27.18 17.02
C GLY A 304 17.95 27.57 18.49
N ARG A 305 16.89 28.16 19.09
CA ARG A 305 16.88 28.53 20.51
C ARG A 305 16.97 27.31 21.42
N GLU A 306 16.24 26.25 21.09
CA GLU A 306 16.14 25.04 21.92
C GLU A 306 17.20 23.98 21.57
N ASN A 307 18.14 24.31 20.69
CA ASN A 307 19.18 23.41 20.20
C ASN A 307 18.63 22.05 19.74
N ILE A 308 17.50 22.08 19.02
CA ILE A 308 16.91 20.90 18.41
C ILE A 308 17.83 20.46 17.27
N GLY A 309 18.52 19.35 17.49
CA GLY A 309 19.56 18.86 16.59
C GLY A 309 19.03 18.51 15.22
N ARG A 310 19.66 19.04 14.17
CA ARG A 310 19.53 18.51 12.81
C ARG A 310 20.71 17.58 12.58
N GLN A 311 20.47 16.34 12.17
CA GLN A 311 21.56 15.40 11.88
C GLN A 311 22.28 15.75 10.58
N ILE A 312 21.59 16.47 9.70
CA ILE A 312 22.10 16.96 8.43
C ILE A 312 21.57 18.36 8.18
N THR A 313 22.36 19.17 7.49
CA THR A 313 21.96 20.51 7.06
C THR A 313 22.30 20.69 5.60
N LEU A 314 21.35 21.17 4.83
CA LEU A 314 21.48 21.53 3.44
C LEU A 314 21.18 23.03 3.33
N GLU A 315 22.22 23.78 3.02
CA GLU A 315 22.13 25.23 2.81
C GLU A 315 21.94 25.48 1.32
N ALA A 316 20.82 26.08 0.93
CA ALA A 316 20.64 26.57 -0.43
C ALA A 316 21.35 27.92 -0.58
N GLU A 317 22.06 28.13 -1.68
CA GLU A 317 22.47 29.48 -2.08
C GLU A 317 21.20 30.32 -2.25
N THR A 318 21.17 31.52 -1.67
CA THR A 318 19.99 32.39 -1.64
C THR A 318 19.43 32.60 -3.05
N ASN A 319 18.20 32.13 -3.28
CA ASN A 319 17.53 32.14 -4.58
C ASN A 319 16.20 32.90 -4.53
N ALA A 320 15.63 33.18 -5.70
CA ALA A 320 14.36 33.91 -5.88
C ALA A 320 13.09 33.13 -5.44
N GLU A 321 13.24 31.91 -4.91
CA GLU A 321 12.13 31.03 -4.49
C GLU A 321 12.38 30.50 -3.07
N PHE A 322 11.28 30.23 -2.37
CA PHE A 322 11.31 29.58 -1.06
C PHE A 322 12.04 28.23 -1.12
N PRO A 323 12.86 27.86 -0.11
CA PRO A 323 13.66 26.64 -0.16
C PRO A 323 12.79 25.40 0.11
N TYR A 324 12.08 24.94 -0.93
CA TYR A 324 11.29 23.70 -0.94
C TYR A 324 12.17 22.44 -0.97
N ILE A 325 13.17 22.38 -0.10
CA ILE A 325 14.17 21.32 -0.06
C ILE A 325 13.94 20.42 1.13
N GLU A 326 13.65 19.16 0.84
CA GLU A 326 13.60 18.09 1.83
C GLU A 326 14.95 17.37 1.87
N THR A 327 15.35 16.93 3.06
CA THR A 327 16.54 16.08 3.22
C THR A 327 16.36 15.10 4.36
N GLN A 328 16.74 13.84 4.14
CA GLN A 328 16.73 12.78 5.14
C GLN A 328 18.09 12.09 5.19
N LEU A 329 18.60 11.87 6.40
CA LEU A 329 19.78 11.03 6.65
C LEU A 329 19.29 9.70 7.24
N ILE A 330 19.71 8.57 6.67
CA ILE A 330 19.28 7.23 7.08
C ILE A 330 20.47 6.30 7.14
N GLY A 331 20.63 5.58 8.25
CA GLY A 331 21.71 4.62 8.46
C GLY A 331 22.48 4.91 9.75
N ASN A 332 23.78 4.61 9.74
CA ASN A 332 24.69 4.85 10.85
C ASN A 332 26.03 5.42 10.35
N GLN A 333 26.99 5.66 11.25
CA GLN A 333 28.29 6.22 10.87
C GLN A 333 29.14 5.29 9.99
N ASP A 334 28.84 3.99 9.88
CA ASP A 334 29.59 3.08 9.02
C ASP A 334 29.04 3.04 7.60
N ALA A 335 27.72 3.13 7.45
CA ALA A 335 27.10 3.45 6.17
C ALA A 335 25.75 4.16 6.35
N PHE A 336 25.53 5.17 5.53
CA PHE A 336 24.30 5.94 5.52
C PHE A 336 24.00 6.49 4.13
N ILE A 337 22.73 6.78 3.88
CA ILE A 337 22.29 7.55 2.72
C ILE A 337 21.85 8.95 3.13
N VAL A 338 21.99 9.87 2.19
CA VAL A 338 21.38 11.18 2.22
C VAL A 338 20.44 11.29 1.04
N TYR A 339 19.14 11.29 1.32
CA TYR A 339 18.08 11.58 0.36
C TYR A 339 17.84 13.09 0.33
N MET A 340 17.76 13.65 -0.87
CA MET A 340 17.48 15.06 -1.11
C MET A 340 16.42 15.20 -2.20
N MET A 341 15.45 16.08 -1.96
CA MET A 341 14.41 16.42 -2.94
C MET A 341 14.25 17.93 -3.01
N ASN A 342 14.20 18.45 -4.23
CA ASN A 342 13.80 19.82 -4.50
C ASN A 342 12.36 19.81 -5.06
N TRP A 343 11.40 20.17 -4.21
CA TRP A 343 9.99 20.28 -4.57
C TRP A 343 9.66 21.60 -5.27
N GLY A 344 10.62 22.53 -5.32
CA GLY A 344 10.51 23.81 -6.01
C GLY A 344 10.60 23.67 -7.51
N SER A 345 10.33 24.77 -8.19
CA SER A 345 10.29 24.83 -9.66
C SER A 345 11.66 25.14 -10.29
N MET A 346 12.62 25.65 -9.52
CA MET A 346 13.95 26.03 -10.02
C MET A 346 15.06 25.14 -9.47
N PRO A 347 16.14 24.88 -10.26
CA PRO A 347 17.34 24.23 -9.74
C PRO A 347 17.94 25.00 -8.55
N GLN A 348 18.32 24.27 -7.50
CA GLN A 348 18.89 24.84 -6.28
C GLN A 348 20.35 24.43 -6.15
N LYS A 349 21.25 25.41 -6.02
CA LYS A 349 22.64 25.14 -5.60
C LYS A 349 22.66 24.98 -4.09
N ILE A 350 23.35 23.94 -3.63
CA ILE A 350 23.29 23.50 -2.24
C ILE A 350 24.67 23.24 -1.66
N ILE A 351 24.80 23.34 -0.35
CA ILE A 351 25.93 22.87 0.44
C ILE A 351 25.41 21.90 1.50
N LEU A 352 25.76 20.62 1.35
CA LEU A 352 25.37 19.56 2.27
C LEU A 352 26.38 19.40 3.40
N LYS A 353 25.94 19.48 4.66
CA LYS A 353 26.76 19.35 5.87
C LYS A 353 26.18 18.31 6.81
N THR A 354 27.01 17.44 7.36
CA THR A 354 26.59 16.52 8.43
C THR A 354 26.83 17.13 9.80
N ALA A 355 25.95 16.86 10.76
CA ALA A 355 26.16 17.29 12.14
C ALA A 355 27.38 16.60 12.76
N PRO A 356 28.21 17.31 13.53
CA PRO A 356 29.38 16.72 14.18
C PRO A 356 29.05 15.52 15.10
N ALA A 357 27.84 15.48 15.65
CA ALA A 357 27.39 14.43 16.55
C ALA A 357 27.06 13.10 15.86
N PHE A 358 26.82 13.12 14.54
CA PHE A 358 26.46 11.91 13.79
C PHE A 358 27.67 11.00 13.53
N ILE A 359 28.80 11.58 13.10
CA ILE A 359 30.05 10.87 12.82
C ILE A 359 30.96 10.98 14.05
N LYS A 360 30.86 9.99 14.95
CA LYS A 360 31.60 10.01 16.23
C LYS A 360 33.07 9.66 16.03
N ASP A 361 33.35 8.66 15.19
CA ASP A 361 34.72 8.30 14.82
C ASP A 361 35.23 9.19 13.68
N LYS A 362 36.09 10.15 14.04
CA LYS A 362 36.69 11.10 13.09
C LYS A 362 37.72 10.46 12.15
N THR A 363 38.11 9.21 12.38
CA THR A 363 39.06 8.47 11.52
C THR A 363 38.38 7.79 10.34
N ILE A 364 37.04 7.76 10.30
CA ILE A 364 36.29 7.19 9.18
C ILE A 364 36.47 8.06 7.93
N SER A 365 36.77 7.38 6.83
CA SER A 365 36.73 7.92 5.49
C SER A 365 35.68 7.16 4.69
N TYR A 366 34.92 7.88 3.87
CA TYR A 366 33.82 7.33 3.08
C TYR A 366 34.17 7.28 1.59
N ASN A 367 33.67 6.25 0.92
CA ASN A 367 33.33 6.32 -0.49
C ASN A 367 31.96 6.98 -0.62
N VAL A 368 31.80 7.91 -1.56
CA VAL A 368 30.53 8.62 -1.76
C VAL A 368 30.04 8.39 -3.17
N TYR A 369 28.86 7.79 -3.30
CA TYR A 369 28.24 7.42 -4.56
C TYR A 369 26.99 8.26 -4.79
N HIS A 370 26.86 8.87 -5.97
CA HIS A 370 25.61 9.46 -6.40
C HIS A 370 24.80 8.41 -7.15
N LEU A 371 23.73 7.93 -6.51
CA LEU A 371 23.02 6.74 -6.95
C LEU A 371 22.37 6.90 -8.33
N GLN A 372 21.58 7.97 -8.52
CA GLN A 372 20.89 8.24 -9.78
C GLN A 372 21.84 8.54 -10.94
N LYS A 373 23.02 9.13 -10.67
CA LYS A 373 24.05 9.40 -11.69
C LYS A 373 24.98 8.21 -11.93
N LYS A 374 24.94 7.20 -11.06
CA LYS A 374 25.84 6.03 -11.05
C LYS A 374 27.32 6.44 -11.08
N THR A 375 27.67 7.48 -10.32
CA THR A 375 29.05 8.01 -10.25
C THR A 375 29.59 8.01 -8.83
N ILE A 376 30.88 7.71 -8.70
CA ILE A 376 31.62 7.94 -7.45
C ILE A 376 32.08 9.39 -7.46
N LEU A 377 31.79 10.12 -6.37
CA LEU A 377 32.30 11.47 -6.23
C LEU A 377 33.81 11.42 -5.89
N PRO A 378 34.67 12.15 -6.61
CA PRO A 378 36.09 12.13 -6.33
C PRO A 378 36.40 12.92 -5.05
N GLY A 379 37.12 12.31 -4.11
CA GLY A 379 37.59 12.99 -2.92
C GLY A 379 37.91 12.06 -1.75
N ASN A 380 38.47 12.66 -0.70
CA ASN A 380 38.56 12.02 0.61
C ASN A 380 37.50 12.63 1.53
N TYR A 381 36.39 11.93 1.69
CA TYR A 381 35.28 12.36 2.53
C TYR A 381 35.47 11.81 3.93
N ASN A 382 35.86 12.66 4.87
CA ASN A 382 35.94 12.36 6.30
C ASN A 382 35.03 13.30 7.09
N ALA A 383 34.97 13.13 8.41
CA ALA A 383 34.12 13.94 9.28
C ALA A 383 34.33 15.45 9.11
N GLU A 384 35.58 15.92 8.99
CA GLU A 384 35.87 17.35 8.79
C GLU A 384 35.42 17.85 7.41
N LYS A 385 35.63 17.06 6.35
CA LYS A 385 35.16 17.45 5.01
C LYS A 385 33.63 17.55 4.96
N LEU A 386 32.92 16.58 5.55
CA LEU A 386 31.46 16.58 5.61
C LEU A 386 30.90 17.70 6.52
N LYS A 387 31.65 18.11 7.54
CA LYS A 387 31.34 19.30 8.34
C LYS A 387 31.53 20.60 7.55
N SER A 388 32.60 20.69 6.74
CA SER A 388 32.86 21.87 5.89
C SER A 388 31.84 22.04 4.76
N GLY A 389 31.27 20.94 4.31
CA GLY A 389 30.20 20.91 3.32
C GLY A 389 30.60 20.30 1.98
N LEU A 390 29.61 19.72 1.31
CA LEU A 390 29.67 19.19 -0.04
C LEU A 390 28.80 20.03 -0.97
N PRO A 391 29.37 20.73 -1.96
CA PRO A 391 28.59 21.50 -2.91
C PRO A 391 27.84 20.57 -3.87
N GLY A 392 26.66 20.99 -4.31
CA GLY A 392 25.85 20.26 -5.28
C GLY A 392 24.77 21.11 -5.93
N THR A 393 24.02 20.49 -6.84
CA THR A 393 22.84 21.10 -7.47
C THR A 393 21.70 20.09 -7.44
N LEU A 394 20.54 20.51 -6.92
CA LEU A 394 19.30 19.74 -6.95
C LEU A 394 18.41 20.23 -8.07
N LEU A 395 17.96 19.32 -8.92
CA LEU A 395 17.01 19.62 -9.99
C LEU A 395 15.57 19.53 -9.46
N PRO A 396 14.63 20.34 -9.99
CA PRO A 396 13.21 20.25 -9.66
C PRO A 396 12.66 18.83 -9.83
N LEU A 397 11.90 18.36 -8.84
CA LEU A 397 11.17 17.08 -8.87
C LEU A 397 12.05 15.89 -9.28
N ALA A 398 13.33 15.91 -8.89
CA ALA A 398 14.29 14.88 -9.21
C ALA A 398 15.03 14.45 -7.93
N PRO A 399 14.74 13.25 -7.40
CA PRO A 399 15.41 12.79 -6.18
C PRO A 399 16.91 12.63 -6.42
N ALA A 400 17.71 13.08 -5.46
CA ALA A 400 19.14 12.82 -5.41
C ALA A 400 19.47 12.04 -4.13
N VAL A 401 20.12 10.90 -4.29
CA VAL A 401 20.57 10.04 -3.19
C VAL A 401 22.09 9.92 -3.25
N LEU A 402 22.73 10.33 -2.16
CA LEU A 402 24.15 10.09 -1.93
C LEU A 402 24.29 8.93 -0.94
N VAL A 403 25.10 7.93 -1.29
CA VAL A 403 25.43 6.79 -0.44
C VAL A 403 26.83 6.99 0.11
N PHE A 404 26.98 6.93 1.43
CA PHE A 404 28.24 7.05 2.15
C PHE A 404 28.57 5.69 2.76
N GLU A 405 29.68 5.10 2.36
CA GLU A 405 30.14 3.80 2.88
C GLU A 405 31.56 3.93 3.43
N ASN A 406 31.77 3.50 4.67
CA ASN A 406 33.08 3.47 5.30
C ASN A 406 34.03 2.61 4.46
N LYS A 407 35.17 3.18 4.04
CA LYS A 407 36.18 2.49 3.22
C LYS A 407 36.70 1.20 3.84
N LYS A 408 36.59 1.03 5.16
CA LYS A 408 37.02 -0.17 5.90
C LYS A 408 35.92 -1.22 6.09
N GLY A 409 34.65 -0.83 5.97
CA GLY A 409 33.50 -1.69 6.23
C GLY A 409 32.83 -2.11 4.93
N LEU A 410 32.98 -3.38 4.54
CA LEU A 410 32.09 -3.96 3.53
C LEU A 410 30.72 -4.15 4.19
N PHE A 411 29.75 -3.32 3.84
CA PHE A 411 28.37 -3.69 4.07
C PHE A 411 28.07 -4.91 3.18
N PRO A 412 27.48 -6.00 3.71
CA PRO A 412 27.07 -7.10 2.88
C PRO A 412 26.00 -6.58 1.91
N GLY A 413 26.41 -6.38 0.66
CA GLY A 413 25.50 -6.13 -0.45
C GLY A 413 24.75 -7.41 -0.79
N PHE A 414 23.59 -7.28 -1.42
CA PHE A 414 22.89 -8.44 -1.98
C PHE A 414 23.83 -9.22 -2.90
N LYS A 415 24.12 -10.48 -2.56
CA LYS A 415 25.06 -11.31 -3.33
C LYS A 415 24.37 -11.96 -4.53
N LYS A 416 23.30 -12.71 -4.26
CA LYS A 416 22.47 -13.43 -5.23
C LYS A 416 21.15 -13.82 -4.57
N VAL A 417 20.10 -14.08 -5.36
CA VAL A 417 18.86 -14.68 -4.86
C VAL A 417 19.18 -16.07 -4.31
N SER A 418 18.61 -16.45 -3.16
CA SER A 418 18.81 -17.79 -2.61
C SER A 418 18.22 -18.86 -3.54
N GLU A 419 18.90 -20.01 -3.63
CA GLU A 419 18.43 -21.15 -4.43
C GLU A 419 17.08 -21.65 -3.92
N LYS A 420 16.85 -21.60 -2.60
CA LYS A 420 15.59 -21.97 -1.96
C LYS A 420 14.44 -21.04 -2.38
N ARG A 421 14.64 -19.71 -2.39
CA ARG A 421 13.63 -18.75 -2.88
C ARG A 421 13.33 -19.00 -4.37
N THR A 422 14.37 -19.21 -5.17
CA THR A 422 14.22 -19.52 -6.60
C THR A 422 13.40 -20.79 -6.82
N ALA A 423 13.67 -21.85 -6.05
CA ALA A 423 12.92 -23.11 -6.11
C ALA A 423 11.45 -22.92 -5.74
N ILE A 424 11.15 -22.17 -4.67
CA ILE A 424 9.76 -21.87 -4.26
C ILE A 424 9.02 -21.09 -5.35
N LEU A 425 9.63 -20.03 -5.88
CA LEU A 425 9.01 -19.23 -6.94
C LEU A 425 8.79 -20.04 -8.22
N GLN A 426 9.74 -20.90 -8.59
CA GLN A 426 9.60 -21.77 -9.74
C GLN A 426 8.50 -22.81 -9.52
N GLU A 427 8.37 -23.35 -8.32
CA GLU A 427 7.30 -24.29 -8.01
C GLU A 427 5.93 -23.60 -7.90
N LEU A 428 5.82 -22.39 -7.36
CA LEU A 428 4.59 -21.58 -7.41
C LEU A 428 4.19 -21.28 -8.86
N LYS A 429 5.17 -20.93 -9.69
CA LYS A 429 4.97 -20.77 -11.13
C LYS A 429 4.52 -22.08 -11.78
N ASN A 430 5.11 -23.21 -11.37
CA ASN A 430 4.71 -24.53 -11.85
C ASN A 430 3.31 -24.92 -11.36
N MET A 431 2.89 -24.53 -10.14
CA MET A 431 1.53 -24.69 -9.61
C MET A 431 0.53 -23.83 -10.41
N GLY A 432 0.94 -22.62 -10.77
CA GLY A 432 0.16 -21.72 -11.62
C GLY A 432 0.17 -22.11 -13.09
N ASN A 433 1.14 -22.90 -13.54
CA ASN A 433 1.18 -23.53 -14.86
C ASN A 433 0.69 -24.99 -14.81
N TYR A 434 0.35 -25.51 -13.62
CA TYR A 434 0.00 -26.91 -13.36
C TYR A 434 -1.29 -27.33 -14.09
N TYR A 435 -1.97 -26.35 -14.68
CA TYR A 435 -3.01 -26.49 -15.70
C TYR A 435 -2.66 -27.48 -16.82
N GLU A 436 -1.38 -27.67 -17.15
CA GLU A 436 -0.98 -28.61 -18.22
C GLU A 436 -0.62 -30.04 -17.74
N TRP A 437 -0.24 -30.24 -16.47
CA TRP A 437 0.31 -31.53 -16.03
C TRP A 437 -0.74 -32.54 -15.57
N ASN A 438 -1.95 -32.11 -15.19
CA ASN A 438 -2.91 -33.00 -14.53
C ASN A 438 -4.41 -32.72 -14.74
N ASN A 439 -4.88 -32.03 -15.81
CA ASN A 439 -6.10 -32.37 -16.58
C ASN A 439 -6.81 -31.24 -17.35
N ILE A 440 -6.73 -31.31 -18.68
CA ILE A 440 -7.92 -31.15 -19.54
C ILE A 440 -8.44 -32.54 -20.02
N LYS A 441 -7.69 -33.65 -19.83
CA LYS A 441 -8.01 -34.95 -20.45
C LYS A 441 -8.01 -36.21 -19.57
N ASN A 442 -7.40 -36.27 -18.39
CA ASN A 442 -7.51 -37.47 -17.53
C ASN A 442 -8.76 -37.39 -16.65
N LYS A 443 -9.37 -38.56 -16.42
CA LYS A 443 -10.42 -38.73 -15.43
C LYS A 443 -9.83 -38.54 -14.02
N LEU A 444 -10.65 -38.11 -13.07
CA LEU A 444 -10.27 -38.10 -11.65
C LEU A 444 -9.80 -39.51 -11.28
N LYS A 445 -8.59 -39.63 -10.72
CA LYS A 445 -8.00 -40.94 -10.42
C LYS A 445 -8.69 -41.53 -9.20
N THR A 446 -9.10 -42.78 -9.30
CA THR A 446 -9.66 -43.54 -8.19
C THR A 446 -8.54 -44.21 -7.38
N GLY A 447 -8.74 -44.37 -6.07
CA GLY A 447 -7.83 -45.12 -5.18
C GLY A 447 -7.07 -44.30 -4.13
N LYS A 448 -6.92 -42.98 -4.32
CA LYS A 448 -6.42 -42.06 -3.28
C LYS A 448 -7.38 -40.89 -3.11
N ALA A 449 -7.35 -40.27 -1.93
CA ALA A 449 -8.18 -39.09 -1.66
C ALA A 449 -7.93 -38.00 -2.72
N SER A 450 -9.01 -37.45 -3.27
CA SER A 450 -8.97 -36.45 -4.34
C SER A 450 -9.68 -35.16 -3.93
N VAL A 451 -8.92 -34.07 -3.83
CA VAL A 451 -9.43 -32.73 -3.50
C VAL A 451 -9.43 -31.87 -4.76
N VAL A 452 -10.58 -31.27 -5.07
CA VAL A 452 -10.78 -30.44 -6.26
C VAL A 452 -10.96 -28.97 -5.84
N PHE A 453 -10.03 -28.13 -6.26
CA PHE A 453 -10.11 -26.68 -6.14
C PHE A 453 -10.91 -26.14 -7.33
N ILE A 454 -11.93 -25.32 -7.06
CA ILE A 454 -12.73 -24.68 -8.11
C ILE A 454 -12.03 -23.38 -8.57
N ASP A 455 -11.97 -23.20 -9.89
CA ASP A 455 -11.20 -22.16 -10.57
C ASP A 455 -12.00 -21.52 -11.74
N THR A 456 -11.45 -20.51 -12.42
CA THR A 456 -12.05 -19.90 -13.63
C THR A 456 -11.00 -19.54 -14.69
N ARG A 457 -11.36 -19.73 -15.97
CA ARG A 457 -10.47 -19.38 -17.11
C ARG A 457 -10.32 -17.88 -17.31
N ASN A 458 -11.34 -17.14 -16.93
CA ASN A 458 -11.48 -15.72 -17.29
C ASN A 458 -10.79 -14.76 -16.32
N TYR A 459 -10.16 -15.29 -15.27
CA TYR A 459 -9.33 -14.54 -14.33
C TYR A 459 -7.88 -15.00 -14.45
N LYS A 460 -7.10 -14.34 -15.32
CA LYS A 460 -5.63 -14.51 -15.37
C LYS A 460 -4.91 -14.01 -14.10
N ARG A 461 -5.65 -13.42 -13.15
CA ARG A 461 -5.11 -13.02 -11.84
C ARG A 461 -5.20 -14.23 -10.91
N THR A 462 -4.10 -14.51 -10.22
CA THR A 462 -3.71 -15.78 -9.59
C THR A 462 -4.36 -16.04 -8.23
N ASP A 463 -5.61 -15.64 -8.02
CA ASP A 463 -6.19 -15.46 -6.68
C ASP A 463 -7.50 -16.22 -6.44
N ILE A 464 -7.69 -17.35 -7.15
CA ILE A 464 -8.67 -18.41 -6.84
C ILE A 464 -8.01 -19.79 -7.07
N GLY A 465 -8.67 -20.87 -6.69
CA GLY A 465 -8.18 -22.23 -6.91
C GLY A 465 -6.94 -22.55 -6.09
N VAL A 466 -6.04 -23.38 -6.67
CA VAL A 466 -4.82 -23.85 -6.00
C VAL A 466 -3.90 -22.69 -5.58
N LEU A 467 -3.82 -21.63 -6.39
CA LEU A 467 -2.92 -20.49 -6.10
C LEU A 467 -3.41 -19.61 -4.95
N LYS A 468 -4.69 -19.70 -4.58
CA LYS A 468 -5.23 -19.00 -3.40
C LYS A 468 -4.78 -19.66 -2.09
N ALA A 469 -4.57 -20.98 -2.09
CA ALA A 469 -4.11 -21.76 -0.94
C ALA A 469 -2.99 -22.76 -1.33
N PRO A 470 -1.84 -22.28 -1.84
CA PRO A 470 -0.81 -23.15 -2.43
C PRO A 470 -0.15 -24.04 -1.37
N MET A 471 -0.10 -23.57 -0.12
CA MET A 471 0.41 -24.34 1.02
C MET A 471 -0.44 -25.58 1.30
N VAL A 472 -1.77 -25.45 1.21
CA VAL A 472 -2.71 -26.56 1.41
C VAL A 472 -2.55 -27.60 0.30
N ALA A 473 -2.48 -27.14 -0.96
CA ALA A 473 -2.23 -28.02 -2.10
C ALA A 473 -0.89 -28.75 -1.98
N LYS A 474 0.19 -28.04 -1.61
CA LYS A 474 1.52 -28.63 -1.42
C LYS A 474 1.52 -29.67 -0.30
N LEU A 475 0.82 -29.40 0.80
CA LEU A 475 0.69 -30.32 1.93
C LEU A 475 0.00 -31.62 1.48
N LEU A 476 -1.10 -31.52 0.72
CA LEU A 476 -1.79 -32.68 0.15
C LEU A 476 -0.89 -33.50 -0.80
N ILE A 477 -0.22 -32.83 -1.75
CA ILE A 477 0.66 -33.48 -2.74
C ILE A 477 1.83 -34.19 -2.05
N THR A 478 2.44 -33.55 -1.06
CA THR A 478 3.59 -34.09 -0.31
C THR A 478 3.21 -35.35 0.47
N ASN A 479 1.95 -35.45 0.91
CA ASN A 479 1.40 -36.64 1.55
C ASN A 479 0.78 -37.64 0.57
N GLY A 480 1.00 -37.46 -0.73
CA GLY A 480 0.64 -38.43 -1.76
C GLY A 480 -0.84 -38.44 -2.15
N TYR A 481 -1.61 -37.41 -1.78
CA TYR A 481 -3.01 -37.25 -2.20
C TYR A 481 -3.14 -36.56 -3.55
N ASN A 482 -4.29 -36.73 -4.20
CA ASN A 482 -4.55 -36.09 -5.48
C ASN A 482 -5.11 -34.69 -5.26
N VAL A 483 -4.51 -33.69 -5.91
CA VAL A 483 -5.00 -32.31 -5.96
C VAL A 483 -5.30 -31.96 -7.41
N TYR A 484 -6.51 -31.44 -7.64
CA TYR A 484 -6.95 -30.99 -8.95
C TYR A 484 -7.39 -29.53 -8.87
N SER A 485 -7.12 -28.76 -9.92
CA SER A 485 -7.85 -27.51 -10.18
C SER A 485 -8.82 -27.75 -11.33
N ARG A 486 -10.07 -27.29 -11.19
CA ARG A 486 -11.12 -27.45 -12.20
C ARG A 486 -11.77 -26.12 -12.47
N TYR A 487 -11.77 -25.72 -13.74
CA TYR A 487 -12.52 -24.56 -14.17
C TYR A 487 -14.02 -24.83 -14.01
N ALA A 488 -14.73 -23.92 -13.35
CA ALA A 488 -16.18 -24.03 -13.18
C ALA A 488 -16.90 -24.18 -14.52
N GLU A 489 -16.37 -23.56 -15.58
CA GLU A 489 -16.87 -23.62 -16.94
C GLU A 489 -16.77 -25.02 -17.56
N GLU A 490 -15.92 -25.91 -17.03
CA GLU A 490 -15.75 -27.30 -17.49
C GLU A 490 -16.66 -28.29 -16.76
N ILE A 491 -17.20 -27.91 -15.60
CA ILE A 491 -18.09 -28.76 -14.80
C ILE A 491 -19.52 -28.55 -15.31
N LYS A 492 -20.01 -29.48 -16.14
CA LYS A 492 -21.33 -29.40 -16.79
C LYS A 492 -22.41 -30.20 -16.07
N SER A 493 -22.00 -31.19 -15.26
CA SER A 493 -22.87 -32.06 -14.49
C SER A 493 -22.16 -32.55 -13.22
N VAL A 494 -22.91 -33.08 -12.26
CA VAL A 494 -22.33 -33.75 -11.07
C VAL A 494 -21.42 -34.94 -11.44
N SER A 495 -21.64 -35.55 -12.60
CA SER A 495 -20.81 -36.66 -13.09
C SER A 495 -19.38 -36.25 -13.43
N ASP A 496 -19.14 -34.96 -13.73
CA ASP A 496 -17.80 -34.42 -13.96
C ASP A 496 -16.98 -34.34 -12.66
N LEU A 497 -17.65 -34.44 -11.51
CA LEU A 497 -17.07 -34.51 -10.17
C LEU A 497 -16.97 -35.95 -9.65
N ALA A 498 -17.29 -36.96 -10.48
CA ALA A 498 -17.21 -38.36 -10.08
C ALA A 498 -15.76 -38.74 -9.71
N GLY A 499 -15.55 -39.14 -8.46
CA GLY A 499 -14.23 -39.46 -7.90
C GLY A 499 -13.59 -38.33 -7.11
N ALA A 500 -14.21 -37.14 -7.02
CA ALA A 500 -13.81 -36.11 -6.08
C ALA A 500 -14.31 -36.48 -4.67
N ASP A 501 -13.40 -36.52 -3.70
CA ASP A 501 -13.74 -36.76 -2.29
C ASP A 501 -14.10 -35.47 -1.56
N ALA A 502 -13.49 -34.35 -1.96
CA ALA A 502 -13.85 -33.02 -1.46
C ALA A 502 -13.70 -31.94 -2.54
N LEU A 503 -14.61 -30.96 -2.51
CA LEU A 503 -14.46 -29.68 -3.19
C LEU A 503 -13.91 -28.63 -2.21
N PHE A 504 -13.01 -27.79 -2.71
CA PHE A 504 -12.36 -26.74 -1.94
C PHE A 504 -12.58 -25.39 -2.62
N ILE A 505 -13.33 -24.51 -1.94
CA ILE A 505 -13.74 -23.21 -2.48
C ILE A 505 -13.31 -22.11 -1.52
N THR A 506 -12.56 -21.15 -2.06
CA THR A 506 -12.10 -19.96 -1.34
C THR A 506 -12.51 -18.73 -2.11
N GLU A 507 -13.14 -17.78 -1.43
CA GLU A 507 -13.57 -16.52 -2.01
C GLU A 507 -13.07 -15.35 -1.19
N ASP A 508 -12.37 -14.44 -1.86
CA ASP A 508 -11.88 -13.17 -1.32
C ASP A 508 -12.39 -11.95 -2.10
N PHE A 509 -13.25 -12.18 -3.10
CA PHE A 509 -13.78 -11.13 -3.96
C PHE A 509 -15.03 -11.62 -4.72
N LYS A 510 -16.19 -11.01 -4.44
CA LYS A 510 -17.50 -11.40 -5.00
C LYS A 510 -17.52 -11.49 -6.52
N LEU A 511 -16.83 -10.56 -7.20
CA LEU A 511 -16.88 -10.49 -8.67
C LEU A 511 -16.31 -11.74 -9.34
N LYS A 512 -15.47 -12.52 -8.66
CA LYS A 512 -14.95 -13.78 -9.18
C LYS A 512 -16.04 -14.83 -9.26
N TRP A 513 -16.74 -15.08 -8.15
CA TRP A 513 -17.81 -16.08 -8.14
C TRP A 513 -19.04 -15.64 -8.94
N ALA A 514 -19.40 -14.36 -8.88
CA ALA A 514 -20.47 -13.81 -9.74
C ALA A 514 -20.17 -14.02 -11.23
N ARG A 515 -18.89 -13.95 -11.63
CA ARG A 515 -18.48 -14.24 -13.00
C ARG A 515 -18.51 -15.73 -13.32
N ILE A 516 -18.02 -16.59 -12.42
CA ILE A 516 -18.16 -18.06 -12.53
C ILE A 516 -19.63 -18.45 -12.76
N GLU A 517 -20.54 -17.87 -12.00
CA GLU A 517 -21.98 -18.07 -12.20
C GLU A 517 -22.42 -17.60 -13.59
N ASN A 518 -22.08 -16.39 -14.00
CA ASN A 518 -22.48 -15.88 -15.31
C ASN A 518 -21.92 -16.75 -16.46
N ASP A 519 -20.66 -17.15 -16.39
CA ASP A 519 -19.95 -17.94 -17.40
C ASP A 519 -20.49 -19.39 -17.49
N THR A 520 -21.09 -19.90 -16.40
CA THR A 520 -21.71 -21.23 -16.34
C THR A 520 -23.22 -21.20 -16.54
N GLY A 521 -23.82 -20.05 -16.85
CA GLY A 521 -25.28 -19.91 -16.90
C GLY A 521 -25.96 -20.21 -15.55
N LYS A 522 -25.25 -19.93 -14.45
CA LYS A 522 -25.61 -20.18 -13.04
C LYS A 522 -25.69 -21.65 -12.64
N ASN A 523 -25.35 -22.58 -13.54
CA ASN A 523 -25.54 -24.01 -13.29
C ASN A 523 -24.59 -24.60 -12.23
N ILE A 524 -23.41 -23.99 -12.06
CA ILE A 524 -22.37 -24.55 -11.17
C ILE A 524 -22.83 -24.71 -9.71
N ASN A 525 -23.62 -23.77 -9.18
CA ASN A 525 -24.12 -23.88 -7.80
C ASN A 525 -25.03 -25.09 -7.63
N ASN A 526 -25.92 -25.34 -8.60
CA ASN A 526 -26.82 -26.49 -8.58
C ASN A 526 -26.02 -27.80 -8.64
N ILE A 527 -24.98 -27.86 -9.49
CA ILE A 527 -24.11 -29.03 -9.58
C ILE A 527 -23.39 -29.30 -8.25
N ILE A 528 -22.89 -28.25 -7.59
CA ILE A 528 -22.26 -28.38 -6.26
C ILE A 528 -23.29 -28.83 -5.22
N GLN A 529 -24.51 -28.31 -5.26
CA GLN A 529 -25.59 -28.73 -4.36
C GLN A 529 -25.98 -30.20 -4.59
N GLU A 530 -26.06 -30.67 -5.84
CA GLU A 530 -26.26 -32.08 -6.19
C GLU A 530 -25.09 -32.96 -5.72
N TYR A 531 -23.86 -32.46 -5.80
CA TYR A 531 -22.68 -33.16 -5.29
C TYR A 531 -22.75 -33.35 -3.76
N ILE A 532 -23.18 -32.34 -3.01
CA ILE A 532 -23.43 -32.43 -1.56
C ILE A 532 -24.54 -33.45 -1.29
N ALA A 533 -25.67 -33.35 -1.98
CA ALA A 533 -26.80 -34.28 -1.88
C ALA A 533 -26.39 -35.74 -2.14
N GLY A 534 -25.44 -35.95 -3.07
CA GLY A 534 -24.85 -37.23 -3.43
C GLY A 534 -23.84 -37.79 -2.41
N GLY A 535 -23.49 -37.03 -1.38
CA GLY A 535 -22.61 -37.46 -0.31
C GLY A 535 -21.15 -36.99 -0.41
N GLY A 536 -20.90 -36.00 -1.26
CA GLY A 536 -19.60 -35.34 -1.43
C GLY A 536 -19.22 -34.44 -0.25
N GLY A 537 -17.92 -34.14 -0.12
CA GLY A 537 -17.39 -33.21 0.86
C GLY A 537 -17.24 -31.79 0.31
N LEU A 538 -17.65 -30.75 1.04
CA LEU A 538 -17.42 -29.35 0.67
C LEU A 538 -16.72 -28.60 1.79
N PHE A 539 -15.57 -28.00 1.47
CA PHE A 539 -15.04 -26.87 2.21
C PHE A 539 -15.31 -25.57 1.45
N ILE A 540 -15.90 -24.59 2.12
CA ILE A 540 -16.13 -23.25 1.57
C ILE A 540 -15.75 -22.16 2.57
N ALA A 541 -14.92 -21.22 2.13
CA ALA A 541 -14.49 -20.09 2.94
C ALA A 541 -14.77 -18.75 2.23
N GLY A 542 -15.37 -17.80 2.95
CA GLY A 542 -15.70 -16.47 2.45
C GLY A 542 -14.91 -15.35 3.12
N ILE A 543 -15.33 -14.11 2.84
CA ILE A 543 -14.79 -12.88 3.41
C ILE A 543 -15.90 -11.95 3.93
N PRO A 544 -15.56 -11.00 4.83
CA PRO A 544 -16.51 -10.02 5.35
C PRO A 544 -17.21 -9.19 4.28
N GLU A 545 -18.45 -8.84 4.61
CA GLU A 545 -19.33 -8.01 3.78
C GLU A 545 -18.99 -6.51 3.90
N ILE A 546 -17.78 -6.12 3.46
CA ILE A 546 -17.23 -4.76 3.62
C ILE A 546 -17.16 -4.09 2.25
N GLY A 547 -18.32 -3.62 1.80
CA GLY A 547 -18.51 -2.96 0.51
C GLY A 547 -19.05 -3.88 -0.59
N PRO A 548 -19.37 -3.32 -1.77
CA PRO A 548 -20.13 -4.02 -2.82
C PRO A 548 -19.38 -5.18 -3.49
N ASN A 549 -18.06 -5.27 -3.30
CA ASN A 549 -17.20 -6.27 -3.94
C ASN A 549 -16.61 -7.29 -2.97
N ASN A 550 -16.73 -7.05 -1.67
CA ASN A 550 -16.20 -7.92 -0.62
C ASN A 550 -17.42 -8.48 0.10
N GLU A 551 -17.91 -9.63 -0.37
CA GLU A 551 -19.07 -10.33 0.19
C GLU A 551 -18.82 -11.83 0.02
N GLY A 552 -19.23 -12.66 0.99
CA GLY A 552 -19.21 -14.12 0.90
C GLY A 552 -20.26 -14.66 -0.09
N TYR A 553 -20.19 -14.22 -1.34
CA TYR A 553 -21.14 -14.50 -2.40
C TYR A 553 -21.18 -15.99 -2.78
N ALA A 554 -20.04 -16.66 -2.96
CA ALA A 554 -20.00 -18.10 -3.23
C ALA A 554 -20.69 -18.91 -2.11
N LEU A 555 -20.38 -18.56 -0.85
CA LEU A 555 -20.97 -19.20 0.34
C LEU A 555 -22.49 -19.02 0.32
N ARG A 556 -22.96 -17.79 0.10
CA ARG A 556 -24.39 -17.46 0.02
C ARG A 556 -25.10 -18.21 -1.10
N GLN A 557 -24.50 -18.34 -2.27
CA GLN A 557 -25.15 -18.93 -3.44
C GLN A 557 -25.19 -20.45 -3.38
N ILE A 558 -24.13 -21.08 -2.85
CA ILE A 558 -24.06 -22.53 -2.71
C ILE A 558 -24.87 -22.99 -1.50
N LEU A 559 -24.66 -22.40 -0.32
CA LEU A 559 -25.24 -22.87 0.94
C LEU A 559 -26.57 -22.19 1.32
N GLY A 560 -26.91 -21.06 0.69
CA GLY A 560 -28.12 -20.29 1.01
C GLY A 560 -29.44 -21.06 0.84
N LYS A 561 -29.45 -22.11 -0.01
CA LYS A 561 -30.57 -23.06 -0.12
C LYS A 561 -30.94 -23.70 1.22
N TRP A 562 -29.94 -23.95 2.06
CA TRP A 562 -30.08 -24.49 3.42
C TRP A 562 -30.04 -23.40 4.50
N LYS A 563 -30.30 -22.15 4.11
CA LYS A 563 -30.31 -20.95 4.97
C LYS A 563 -29.00 -20.66 5.72
N ILE A 564 -27.90 -21.29 5.32
CA ILE A 564 -26.55 -20.98 5.82
C ILE A 564 -25.98 -19.83 4.98
N ASN A 565 -25.64 -18.73 5.63
CA ASN A 565 -25.23 -17.48 4.96
C ASN A 565 -24.04 -16.82 5.66
N PRO A 566 -23.34 -15.91 4.96
CA PRO A 566 -22.57 -14.87 5.64
C PRO A 566 -23.43 -14.15 6.67
N GLY A 567 -22.80 -13.59 7.69
CA GLY A 567 -23.47 -12.68 8.62
C GLY A 567 -24.06 -11.46 7.93
N LYS A 568 -24.68 -10.57 8.72
CA LYS A 568 -25.31 -9.35 8.19
C LYS A 568 -24.30 -8.50 7.41
N LYS A 569 -24.79 -7.71 6.45
CA LYS A 569 -23.98 -6.71 5.75
C LYS A 569 -23.24 -5.83 6.76
N ASN A 570 -21.96 -5.53 6.50
CA ASN A 570 -21.07 -4.83 7.43
C ASN A 570 -20.88 -5.55 8.78
N SER A 571 -20.85 -6.89 8.79
CA SER A 571 -20.45 -7.67 9.97
C SER A 571 -19.06 -8.28 9.80
N TRP A 572 -18.28 -8.23 10.87
CA TRP A 572 -16.94 -8.81 11.00
C TRP A 572 -16.65 -9.07 12.48
N PHE A 573 -15.55 -9.75 12.78
CA PHE A 573 -15.02 -9.89 14.13
C PHE A 573 -13.98 -8.81 14.43
N SER A 574 -13.98 -8.30 15.66
CA SER A 574 -13.03 -7.27 16.11
C SER A 574 -12.78 -7.42 17.61
N ASN A 575 -11.59 -7.89 17.98
CA ASN A 575 -11.27 -8.16 19.38
C ASN A 575 -9.87 -7.63 19.77
N PRO A 576 -9.77 -6.41 20.34
CA PRO A 576 -8.49 -5.87 20.78
C PRO A 576 -7.87 -6.67 21.94
N GLY A 577 -8.66 -7.41 22.72
CA GLY A 577 -8.18 -8.24 23.82
C GLY A 577 -7.68 -9.62 23.39
N SER A 578 -7.96 -10.05 22.16
CA SER A 578 -7.54 -11.34 21.61
C SER A 578 -7.24 -11.21 20.12
N CYS A 579 -6.10 -10.58 19.82
CA CYS A 579 -5.66 -10.35 18.44
C CYS A 579 -4.15 -10.54 18.26
N GLN A 580 -3.73 -10.77 17.02
CA GLN A 580 -2.32 -10.77 16.64
C GLN A 580 -1.83 -9.36 16.34
N ASN A 581 -0.57 -9.07 16.69
CA ASN A 581 0.13 -7.84 16.31
C ASN A 581 -0.56 -6.53 16.74
N GLY A 582 -1.47 -6.58 17.74
CA GLY A 582 -2.23 -5.44 18.21
C GLY A 582 -3.30 -4.93 17.23
N ASP A 583 -3.59 -5.68 16.17
CA ASP A 583 -4.62 -5.35 15.18
C ASP A 583 -5.94 -6.06 15.53
N PRO A 584 -7.00 -5.34 15.98
CA PRO A 584 -8.25 -5.96 16.40
C PRO A 584 -8.94 -6.84 15.34
N LEU A 585 -8.60 -6.70 14.06
CA LEU A 585 -9.15 -7.49 12.96
C LEU A 585 -8.40 -8.81 12.72
N GLN A 586 -7.24 -9.01 13.35
CA GLN A 586 -6.49 -10.27 13.35
C GLN A 586 -6.87 -11.12 14.56
N VAL A 587 -8.14 -11.52 14.63
CA VAL A 587 -8.75 -12.14 15.83
C VAL A 587 -8.18 -13.53 16.08
N ILE A 588 -7.88 -13.82 17.36
CA ILE A 588 -7.50 -15.15 17.84
C ILE A 588 -8.72 -15.79 18.47
N PHE A 589 -9.28 -16.82 17.81
CA PHE A 589 -10.41 -17.57 18.33
C PHE A 589 -9.91 -18.72 19.22
N THR A 590 -10.43 -18.78 20.45
CA THR A 590 -10.06 -19.81 21.45
C THR A 590 -11.28 -20.54 22.02
N ASP A 591 -12.50 -20.09 21.72
CA ASP A 591 -13.71 -20.85 21.99
C ASP A 591 -13.90 -21.89 20.88
N ILE A 592 -13.38 -23.10 21.15
CA ILE A 592 -13.32 -24.22 20.21
C ILE A 592 -14.07 -25.41 20.81
N GLN A 593 -15.12 -25.83 20.12
CA GLN A 593 -15.95 -26.97 20.50
C GLN A 593 -15.29 -28.28 20.09
N LYS A 594 -15.57 -29.35 20.84
CA LYS A 594 -14.97 -30.67 20.59
C LYS A 594 -15.58 -31.32 19.35
N HIS A 595 -14.78 -31.50 18.30
CA HIS A 595 -15.17 -32.18 17.07
C HIS A 595 -13.93 -32.81 16.41
N GLU A 596 -14.10 -33.75 15.47
CA GLU A 596 -12.96 -34.35 14.73
C GLU A 596 -12.12 -33.27 14.00
N ILE A 597 -12.80 -32.24 13.49
CA ILE A 597 -12.18 -31.08 12.82
C ILE A 597 -11.29 -30.27 13.78
N THR A 598 -11.65 -30.18 15.06
CA THR A 598 -10.96 -29.34 16.05
C THR A 598 -10.02 -30.14 16.95
N ALA A 599 -9.79 -31.42 16.65
CA ALA A 599 -8.84 -32.25 17.37
C ALA A 599 -7.44 -31.63 17.36
N GLU A 600 -6.86 -31.43 18.56
CA GLU A 600 -5.57 -30.74 18.80
C GLU A 600 -5.53 -29.24 18.43
N VAL A 601 -6.63 -28.64 17.97
CA VAL A 601 -6.70 -27.21 17.66
C VAL A 601 -7.05 -26.44 18.93
N LYS A 602 -6.17 -25.53 19.36
CA LYS A 602 -6.35 -24.67 20.54
C LYS A 602 -6.66 -23.24 20.16
N LYS A 603 -6.22 -22.79 18.98
CA LYS A 603 -6.50 -21.47 18.45
C LYS A 603 -6.58 -21.43 16.93
N LEU A 604 -7.54 -20.66 16.43
CA LEU A 604 -7.59 -20.20 15.04
C LEU A 604 -7.15 -18.74 15.00
N CYS A 605 -6.11 -18.45 14.22
CA CYS A 605 -5.63 -17.10 13.97
C CYS A 605 -6.17 -16.61 12.64
N SER A 606 -7.12 -15.69 12.69
CA SER A 606 -7.82 -15.18 11.52
C SER A 606 -7.23 -13.85 11.03
N LEU A 607 -7.40 -13.58 9.75
CA LEU A 607 -7.27 -12.23 9.21
C LEU A 607 -8.61 -11.81 8.64
N PHE A 608 -9.32 -10.91 9.34
CA PHE A 608 -10.54 -10.30 8.83
C PHE A 608 -11.66 -11.33 8.58
N ALA A 609 -12.08 -12.03 9.63
CA ALA A 609 -13.19 -12.99 9.58
C ALA A 609 -14.58 -12.32 9.68
N MET A 610 -15.60 -13.01 9.16
CA MET A 610 -17.01 -12.69 9.36
C MET A 610 -17.76 -13.76 10.14
N PRO A 611 -18.82 -13.39 10.87
CA PRO A 611 -19.71 -14.38 11.46
C PRO A 611 -20.48 -15.14 10.38
N LEU A 612 -20.84 -16.38 10.68
CA LEU A 612 -21.73 -17.21 9.88
C LEU A 612 -23.12 -17.28 10.54
N ASP A 613 -24.17 -17.32 9.72
CA ASP A 613 -25.55 -17.47 10.15
C ASP A 613 -26.12 -18.78 9.61
N ASP A 614 -26.47 -19.70 10.49
CA ASP A 614 -27.20 -20.93 10.18
C ASP A 614 -28.55 -20.93 10.89
N ARG A 615 -29.56 -20.47 10.15
CA ARG A 615 -30.91 -20.21 10.69
C ARG A 615 -31.68 -21.47 11.03
N ASP A 616 -31.32 -22.60 10.43
CA ASP A 616 -31.99 -23.89 10.67
C ASP A 616 -31.13 -24.80 11.57
N SER A 617 -29.94 -24.35 12.01
CA SER A 617 -29.01 -25.10 12.88
C SER A 617 -28.67 -26.48 12.31
N LEU A 618 -28.42 -26.55 10.99
CA LEU A 618 -28.04 -27.76 10.28
C LEU A 618 -26.57 -28.14 10.52
N LEU A 619 -25.72 -27.16 10.81
CA LEU A 619 -24.30 -27.32 11.08
C LEU A 619 -23.98 -26.99 12.53
N GLU A 620 -23.03 -27.72 13.11
CA GLU A 620 -22.51 -27.46 14.43
C GLU A 620 -21.50 -26.30 14.39
N PRO A 621 -21.65 -25.29 15.28
CA PRO A 621 -20.68 -24.21 15.41
C PRO A 621 -19.45 -24.67 16.19
N LEU A 622 -18.36 -24.88 15.45
CA LEU A 622 -17.13 -25.45 15.99
C LEU A 622 -16.17 -24.43 16.59
N ILE A 623 -16.14 -23.21 16.04
CA ILE A 623 -15.28 -22.12 16.53
C ILE A 623 -16.11 -20.85 16.60
N ARG A 624 -16.05 -20.16 17.75
CA ARG A 624 -16.83 -18.96 18.04
C ARG A 624 -15.96 -17.81 18.48
N ALA A 625 -16.43 -16.59 18.23
CA ALA A 625 -15.89 -15.41 18.89
C ALA A 625 -16.15 -15.47 20.39
N SER A 626 -15.19 -14.99 21.17
CA SER A 626 -15.37 -14.80 22.61
C SER A 626 -16.46 -13.75 22.91
N ALA A 627 -17.00 -13.78 24.12
CA ALA A 627 -18.02 -12.85 24.57
C ALA A 627 -17.57 -11.37 24.60
N ASN A 628 -16.26 -11.11 24.55
CA ASN A 628 -15.68 -9.78 24.53
C ASN A 628 -15.29 -9.28 23.12
N ASP A 629 -15.65 -9.99 22.05
CA ASP A 629 -15.57 -9.43 20.70
C ASP A 629 -16.52 -8.22 20.59
N LEU A 630 -16.02 -7.13 20.02
CA LEU A 630 -16.72 -5.85 20.00
C LEU A 630 -17.86 -5.78 18.98
N ALA A 631 -17.80 -6.61 17.94
CA ALA A 631 -18.71 -6.52 16.79
C ALA A 631 -19.67 -7.71 16.72
N SER A 632 -19.19 -8.92 16.98
CA SER A 632 -19.90 -10.18 16.75
C SER A 632 -19.71 -11.19 17.91
N PRO A 633 -20.00 -10.82 19.17
CA PRO A 633 -19.73 -11.67 20.33
C PRO A 633 -20.49 -13.01 20.27
N GLY A 634 -19.80 -14.11 20.52
CA GLY A 634 -20.38 -15.46 20.57
C GLY A 634 -20.79 -16.07 19.22
N LEU A 635 -20.70 -15.31 18.14
CA LEU A 635 -21.10 -15.79 16.81
C LEU A 635 -20.04 -16.74 16.23
N PRO A 636 -20.45 -17.73 15.42
CA PRO A 636 -19.53 -18.72 14.88
C PRO A 636 -18.73 -18.16 13.70
N VAL A 637 -17.45 -18.51 13.64
CA VAL A 637 -16.59 -18.30 12.45
C VAL A 637 -16.43 -19.58 11.64
N LEU A 638 -16.58 -20.75 12.27
CA LEU A 638 -16.52 -22.06 11.61
C LEU A 638 -17.74 -22.89 11.98
N LEU A 639 -18.44 -23.38 10.96
CA LEU A 639 -19.55 -24.33 11.06
C LEU A 639 -19.17 -25.63 10.34
N ALA A 640 -19.58 -26.78 10.87
CA ALA A 640 -19.47 -28.04 10.14
C ALA A 640 -20.56 -29.05 10.51
N GLY A 641 -20.92 -29.93 9.58
CA GLY A 641 -21.97 -30.92 9.78
C GLY A 641 -22.37 -31.62 8.49
N GLU A 642 -23.35 -32.51 8.58
CA GLU A 642 -23.87 -33.21 7.42
C GLU A 642 -25.11 -32.49 6.85
N ILE A 643 -25.05 -32.16 5.56
CA ILE A 643 -26.20 -31.66 4.80
C ILE A 643 -26.63 -32.76 3.85
N GLU A 644 -27.84 -33.26 4.04
CA GLU A 644 -28.35 -34.44 3.35
C GLU A 644 -27.42 -35.65 3.55
N LYS A 645 -26.60 -36.03 2.55
CA LYS A 645 -25.60 -37.10 2.67
C LYS A 645 -24.16 -36.59 2.71
N GLY A 646 -23.97 -35.30 2.42
CA GLY A 646 -22.68 -34.67 2.22
C GLY A 646 -22.13 -34.07 3.50
N ARG A 647 -20.80 -33.97 3.58
CA ARG A 647 -20.11 -33.30 4.69
C ARG A 647 -19.77 -31.87 4.28
N VAL A 648 -20.14 -30.89 5.08
CA VAL A 648 -19.90 -29.47 4.78
C VAL A 648 -19.15 -28.83 5.93
N ALA A 649 -18.10 -28.08 5.61
CA ALA A 649 -17.41 -27.17 6.52
C ALA A 649 -17.39 -25.76 5.89
N ALA A 650 -17.98 -24.80 6.59
CA ALA A 650 -18.09 -23.41 6.16
C ALA A 650 -17.30 -22.50 7.10
N CYS A 651 -16.43 -21.64 6.56
CA CYS A 651 -15.59 -20.72 7.31
C CYS A 651 -15.84 -19.26 6.89
N GLY A 652 -15.94 -18.37 7.87
CA GLY A 652 -16.03 -16.92 7.66
C GLY A 652 -14.70 -16.24 7.33
N ASP A 653 -13.62 -17.01 7.15
CA ASP A 653 -12.30 -16.51 6.80
C ASP A 653 -11.63 -17.42 5.77
N THR A 654 -11.23 -16.85 4.63
CA THR A 654 -10.41 -17.53 3.63
C THR A 654 -8.89 -17.26 3.79
N PHE A 655 -8.49 -16.22 4.51
CA PHE A 655 -7.13 -15.72 4.58
C PHE A 655 -6.24 -16.50 5.56
N PHE A 656 -6.82 -17.18 6.55
CA PHE A 656 -6.05 -17.99 7.52
C PHE A 656 -5.21 -19.13 6.88
N MET A 657 -5.47 -19.45 5.61
CA MET A 657 -4.76 -20.49 4.84
C MET A 657 -3.76 -19.93 3.82
N GLN A 658 -3.63 -18.60 3.74
CA GLN A 658 -2.67 -17.96 2.85
C GLN A 658 -1.22 -18.25 3.28
N PRO A 659 -0.25 -18.08 2.37
CA PRO A 659 1.16 -18.11 2.73
C PRO A 659 1.45 -17.22 3.95
N PHE A 660 2.34 -17.70 4.84
CA PHE A 660 2.68 -17.09 6.13
C PHE A 660 1.58 -17.14 7.21
N ARG A 661 0.29 -17.13 6.85
CA ARG A 661 -0.84 -17.24 7.80
C ARG A 661 -1.17 -18.67 8.20
N ILE A 662 -0.90 -19.63 7.33
CA ILE A 662 -1.18 -21.05 7.63
C ILE A 662 -0.37 -21.59 8.82
N ASP A 663 0.78 -20.98 9.15
CA ASP A 663 1.62 -21.32 10.31
C ASP A 663 1.26 -20.51 11.57
N ASP A 664 0.30 -19.56 11.47
CA ASP A 664 -0.23 -18.86 12.63
C ASP A 664 -1.11 -19.80 13.46
N GLY A 665 -0.90 -19.79 14.77
CA GLY A 665 -1.72 -20.57 15.70
C GLY A 665 -1.71 -22.07 15.37
N ASP A 666 -2.90 -22.67 15.24
CA ASP A 666 -3.09 -24.06 14.83
C ASP A 666 -3.76 -24.15 13.43
N ASN A 667 -3.62 -23.09 12.60
CA ASN A 667 -4.30 -22.96 11.31
C ASN A 667 -4.04 -24.15 10.37
N ALA A 668 -2.79 -24.56 10.20
CA ALA A 668 -2.43 -25.72 9.36
C ALA A 668 -3.10 -27.01 9.83
N LYS A 669 -3.14 -27.25 11.15
CA LYS A 669 -3.77 -28.43 11.75
C LYS A 669 -5.28 -28.39 11.54
N LEU A 670 -5.91 -27.23 11.71
CA LEU A 670 -7.34 -27.06 11.45
C LEU A 670 -7.70 -27.40 10.00
N VAL A 671 -6.99 -26.84 9.00
CA VAL A 671 -7.24 -27.15 7.59
C VAL A 671 -7.05 -28.64 7.31
N TRP A 672 -6.00 -29.25 7.88
CA TRP A 672 -5.75 -30.69 7.70
C TRP A 672 -6.89 -31.54 8.23
N ASN A 673 -7.38 -31.24 9.44
CA ASN A 673 -8.49 -31.97 10.04
C ASN A 673 -9.79 -31.79 9.25
N ILE A 674 -10.05 -30.59 8.73
CA ILE A 674 -11.19 -30.34 7.82
C ILE A 674 -11.12 -31.29 6.62
N LEU A 675 -9.96 -31.37 5.96
CA LEU A 675 -9.78 -32.22 4.78
C LEU A 675 -9.88 -33.71 5.11
N CYS A 676 -9.34 -34.15 6.25
CA CYS A 676 -9.52 -35.53 6.75
C CYS A 676 -11.01 -35.86 6.91
N TRP A 677 -11.75 -34.99 7.59
CA TRP A 677 -13.15 -35.20 7.88
C TRP A 677 -14.01 -35.18 6.60
N LEU A 678 -13.80 -34.21 5.70
CA LEU A 678 -14.53 -34.10 4.44
C LEU A 678 -14.30 -35.30 3.52
N THR A 679 -13.08 -35.83 3.49
CA THR A 679 -12.73 -37.01 2.67
C THR A 679 -13.06 -38.34 3.34
N LYS A 680 -13.83 -38.33 4.44
CA LYS A 680 -14.23 -39.53 5.21
C LYS A 680 -13.01 -40.36 5.63
N ASN A 681 -11.97 -39.68 6.11
CA ASN A 681 -10.70 -40.24 6.59
C ASN A 681 -9.88 -41.00 5.53
N LYS A 682 -10.13 -40.74 4.23
CA LYS A 682 -9.20 -41.17 3.17
C LYS A 682 -7.89 -40.38 3.20
N ILE A 683 -7.91 -39.16 3.75
CA ILE A 683 -6.72 -38.46 4.20
C ILE A 683 -6.45 -38.89 5.64
N GLU A 684 -5.25 -39.39 5.89
CA GLU A 684 -4.77 -39.82 7.19
C GLU A 684 -4.58 -38.63 8.15
N GLN A 685 -5.07 -38.80 9.37
CA GLN A 685 -4.83 -37.87 10.47
C GLN A 685 -3.34 -37.79 10.81
N LYS A 686 -2.88 -36.59 11.16
CA LYS A 686 -1.50 -36.31 11.55
C LYS A 686 -1.50 -35.36 12.74
N SER A 687 -0.53 -35.49 13.63
CA SER A 687 -0.37 -34.58 14.77
C SER A 687 -0.05 -33.15 14.31
N ALA A 688 -0.30 -32.16 15.17
CA ALA A 688 0.07 -30.77 14.89
C ALA A 688 1.57 -30.61 14.54
N ASP A 689 2.45 -31.31 15.25
CA ASP A 689 3.90 -31.26 15.04
C ASP A 689 4.33 -31.83 13.68
N GLU A 690 3.68 -32.90 13.23
CA GLU A 690 3.95 -33.49 11.91
C GLU A 690 3.54 -32.55 10.78
N ILE A 691 2.40 -31.87 10.92
CA ILE A 691 1.93 -30.89 9.93
C ILE A 691 2.86 -29.68 9.89
N LYS A 692 3.26 -29.16 11.06
CA LYS A 692 4.14 -28.00 11.14
C LYS A 692 5.49 -28.23 10.44
N LYS A 693 6.06 -29.44 10.55
CA LYS A 693 7.31 -29.83 9.87
C LYS A 693 7.19 -29.90 8.35
N GLN A 694 5.98 -29.93 7.80
CA GLN A 694 5.70 -30.04 6.36
C GLN A 694 5.29 -28.71 5.73
N ILE A 695 5.26 -27.63 6.51
CA ILE A 695 5.03 -26.28 6.00
C ILE A 695 6.16 -25.93 5.03
N TRP A 696 5.78 -25.73 3.77
CA TRP A 696 6.70 -25.54 2.65
C TRP A 696 7.61 -24.30 2.81
N PHE A 697 7.04 -23.18 3.24
CA PHE A 697 7.75 -21.99 3.69
C PHE A 697 6.90 -21.17 4.66
N ASN A 698 7.58 -20.46 5.57
CA ASN A 698 7.01 -19.55 6.56
C ASN A 698 7.96 -18.34 6.74
N GLU A 699 7.68 -17.47 7.71
CA GLU A 699 8.51 -16.28 7.97
C GLU A 699 9.95 -16.65 8.37
N GLU A 700 10.13 -17.67 9.22
CA GLU A 700 11.46 -18.14 9.63
C GLU A 700 12.32 -18.61 8.44
N ILE A 701 11.70 -19.32 7.50
CA ILE A 701 12.35 -19.78 6.28
C ILE A 701 12.70 -18.60 5.36
N LEU A 702 11.84 -17.60 5.29
CA LEU A 702 12.10 -16.37 4.52
C LEU A 702 13.28 -15.59 5.12
N ASP A 703 13.32 -15.44 6.44
CA ASP A 703 14.43 -14.80 7.15
C ASP A 703 15.76 -15.51 6.92
N ALA A 704 15.75 -16.85 6.85
CA ALA A 704 16.93 -17.63 6.52
C ALA A 704 17.40 -17.36 5.07
N MET A 705 16.48 -17.32 4.10
CA MET A 705 16.81 -16.96 2.71
C MET A 705 17.40 -15.56 2.61
N GLU A 706 16.86 -14.60 3.34
CA GLU A 706 17.36 -13.22 3.34
C GLU A 706 18.76 -13.09 3.96
N LYS A 707 19.10 -13.96 4.91
CA LYS A 707 20.46 -14.06 5.45
C LYS A 707 21.43 -14.62 4.41
N ASP A 708 21.02 -15.64 3.65
CA ASP A 708 21.84 -16.22 2.57
C ASP A 708 22.04 -15.27 1.38
N GLU A 709 21.09 -14.36 1.17
CA GLU A 709 21.09 -13.34 0.11
C GLU A 709 22.02 -12.15 0.41
N ARG A 710 22.44 -11.99 1.67
CA ARG A 710 23.38 -10.97 2.16
C ARG A 710 24.80 -11.55 2.28
#